data_AF-A0A199VNF8-F1
#
_entry.id   AF-A0A199VNF8-F1
#
_cell.length_a   1.000
_cell.length_b   1.000
_cell.length_c   1.000
_cell.angle_alpha   90.00
_cell.angle_beta   90.00
_cell.angle_gamma   90.00
#
_symmetry.space_group_name_H-M   'P 1'
#
loop_
_entity.id
_entity.type
_entity.pdbx_description
1 polymer ?
#
loop_
_entity_poly.entity_id
_entity_poly.type
_entity_poly.pdbx_seq_one_letter_code
_entity_poly.pdbx_strand_id
1 'polypeptide(L)'
;MGTEMKIARSVSQIEPQKFAFGLVLGCLLCSLTYVSVFKFDVVSLLNSASPSSLTAPPFENNVTSQQLGRGLKNVTLESDKNEAFVMIWNSSSSSSSLAADPSNSTQQQDLKGAGQEISLQCELCGKENGTTTITTTANSSGSDKIDSIQKTAAFEAMKTDERRNDLNPAKKPMCDFSNRRIDRCEIEGDVRILGRNSSIFLVNSRETDGPYRNETWWIKPYPRKTDTNAMSNVKELTLKSLEPFEEAPQCTDHHDVPAVVFSVRGYTGNFFHAFTDVFVPLFETSHEFNGEVRFLITEFRAWWINRFLPIFKSLSRYDMIDLDNDDRVLCFPRAIVGLKSHGDFSIDPSPSPEGYSMVDFSRFMRSAYSLKRDSVAVGTRRPRLLIISRERTRKFANLKDVIHLAEKMGYEVVVSEANIDLAQFSQVVNSCDVMMGVHGAGLTNIVFLPTNAVLIQIVPWGGLNWIARTYFDKPSKEMKLNYLEYSISKEESTLIEKYPRDHAVFTDPASIRKEGWIPMKEVFLDKQDVKLNLRRFKPVLKKALALLHTHERSEDSILGKKLMCNFSSSRTDICEIEGDVRILGKNSSIFLVDSREIYDPCGDETWWIKPYPRKSDKEAMRNVGELTLRSLNSLEDAPRCTDRHHEPAIVFSVRGYTKNYFHAFTDVLVPLFETSYDFNREVRFLVTDFRPKWMNRFLPIFKNLSRYDVINLDKDDRVLCFPRAIVGLRRHADLSVDPSPSPKGYSMVDFVRFMRRVYSLKRDSVVGTKRPRLLIITREETRKFVNTKDIVHLATEMGYEVVVSEGQADLAQFSRVVNSCDVMMGVHGAGLTNIVFLPTNAVLIQIVPWGGLNWAARICFEEPSKEMKLKYLEYSISEEESTVIGQYMRNHSVFKDPGSIRKQGWNALKEVFLDKQDVNLDLRRFKPVLERALELVHTHSR
;
A
#
# COMPACT_ATOMS: atom_id res chain seq x y z
N MET A 1 -12.07 -53.81 -51.35
CA MET A 1 -12.28 -55.09 -50.63
C MET A 1 -11.29 -55.12 -49.49
N GLY A 2 -11.72 -55.42 -48.27
CA GLY A 2 -10.83 -55.44 -47.11
C GLY A 2 -10.33 -56.84 -46.80
N THR A 3 -9.19 -56.93 -46.11
CA THR A 3 -8.77 -58.16 -45.43
C THR A 3 -8.03 -57.85 -44.14
N GLU A 4 -8.52 -58.52 -43.09
CA GLU A 4 -8.03 -58.71 -41.73
C GLU A 4 -6.52 -59.07 -41.59
N MET A 5 -5.79 -58.56 -40.56
CA MET A 5 -5.59 -59.11 -39.20
C MET A 5 -4.48 -60.21 -39.15
N LYS A 6 -3.35 -60.07 -38.43
CA LYS A 6 -3.08 -60.51 -37.02
C LYS A 6 -1.58 -60.22 -36.68
N ILE A 7 -1.19 -59.72 -35.48
CA ILE A 7 -0.77 -60.46 -34.24
C ILE A 7 0.41 -61.44 -34.50
N ALA A 8 1.57 -61.49 -33.79
CA ALA A 8 2.15 -60.74 -32.64
C ALA A 8 3.63 -61.13 -32.37
N ARG A 9 4.31 -60.42 -31.43
CA ARG A 9 5.52 -60.81 -30.62
C ARG A 9 6.82 -61.13 -31.40
N SER A 10 8.05 -60.95 -30.88
CA SER A 10 8.54 -60.65 -29.53
C SER A 10 9.79 -59.74 -29.49
N VAL A 11 10.16 -59.32 -28.28
CA VAL A 11 11.31 -58.50 -27.88
C VAL A 11 12.69 -59.08 -28.28
N SER A 12 13.63 -58.19 -28.64
CA SER A 12 15.06 -58.34 -28.33
C SER A 12 15.68 -56.95 -28.04
N GLN A 13 16.67 -56.91 -27.14
CA GLN A 13 17.31 -55.68 -26.64
C GLN A 13 18.43 -55.21 -27.56
N ILE A 14 18.62 -53.89 -27.72
CA ILE A 14 19.83 -53.28 -28.31
C ILE A 14 20.25 -52.06 -27.48
N GLU A 15 21.56 -51.89 -27.30
CA GLU A 15 22.19 -51.04 -26.28
C GLU A 15 22.19 -49.52 -26.57
N PRO A 16 22.18 -48.65 -25.54
CA PRO A 16 22.06 -47.20 -25.68
C PRO A 16 23.39 -46.47 -25.99
N GLN A 17 24.25 -47.00 -26.86
CA GLN A 17 25.52 -46.34 -27.26
C GLN A 17 25.57 -45.87 -28.73
N LYS A 18 24.53 -46.09 -29.53
CA LYS A 18 24.52 -45.67 -30.96
C LYS A 18 23.50 -44.59 -31.33
N PHE A 19 22.74 -44.05 -30.37
CA PHE A 19 21.80 -42.95 -30.63
C PHE A 19 22.45 -41.55 -30.59
N ALA A 20 23.60 -41.41 -29.92
CA ALA A 20 24.27 -40.11 -29.75
C ALA A 20 24.93 -39.57 -31.05
N PHE A 21 25.43 -40.45 -31.93
CA PHE A 21 26.15 -40.02 -33.14
C PHE A 21 25.24 -39.56 -34.29
N GLY A 22 24.03 -40.10 -34.40
CA GLY A 22 23.07 -39.67 -35.44
C GLY A 22 22.50 -38.27 -35.23
N LEU A 23 22.37 -37.85 -33.97
CA LEU A 23 21.76 -36.58 -33.58
C LEU A 23 22.70 -35.37 -33.79
N VAL A 24 24.02 -35.58 -33.66
CA VAL A 24 25.04 -34.54 -33.89
C VAL A 24 25.20 -34.21 -35.38
N LEU A 25 25.15 -35.23 -36.26
CA LEU A 25 25.33 -35.03 -37.70
C LEU A 25 24.12 -34.37 -38.39
N GLY A 26 22.90 -34.60 -37.87
CA GLY A 26 21.68 -33.97 -38.39
C GLY A 26 21.58 -32.46 -38.09
N CYS A 27 22.07 -32.01 -36.92
CA CYS A 27 22.01 -30.60 -36.54
C CYS A 27 22.98 -29.73 -37.36
N LEU A 28 24.18 -30.23 -37.69
CA LEU A 28 25.21 -29.47 -38.43
C LEU A 28 24.81 -29.12 -39.87
N LEU A 29 23.98 -29.94 -40.52
CA LEU A 29 23.49 -29.70 -41.89
C LEU A 29 22.35 -28.67 -41.95
N CYS A 30 21.56 -28.51 -40.89
CA CYS A 30 20.50 -27.50 -40.85
C CYS A 30 21.02 -26.08 -40.56
N SER A 31 22.19 -25.94 -39.92
CA SER A 31 22.81 -24.64 -39.62
C SER A 31 23.49 -23.97 -40.82
N LEU A 32 23.83 -24.71 -41.88
CA LEU A 32 24.57 -24.17 -43.04
C LEU A 32 23.70 -23.59 -44.16
N THR A 33 22.37 -23.74 -44.10
CA THR A 33 21.44 -23.24 -45.13
C THR A 33 20.72 -21.93 -44.76
N TYR A 34 20.93 -21.38 -43.56
CA TYR A 34 20.22 -20.19 -43.08
C TYR A 34 21.02 -18.86 -43.18
N VAL A 35 22.21 -18.87 -43.78
CA VAL A 35 23.11 -17.69 -43.87
C VAL A 35 23.10 -17.05 -45.27
N SER A 36 22.20 -17.46 -46.18
CA SER A 36 22.28 -17.12 -47.61
C SER A 36 21.02 -16.51 -48.25
N VAL A 37 20.28 -15.64 -47.53
CA VAL A 37 19.37 -14.66 -48.17
C VAL A 37 19.44 -13.31 -47.42
N PHE A 38 19.35 -12.20 -48.17
CA PHE A 38 19.36 -10.79 -47.73
C PHE A 38 20.73 -10.15 -47.45
N LYS A 39 21.49 -9.93 -48.53
CA LYS A 39 22.21 -8.65 -48.72
C LYS A 39 21.27 -7.63 -49.36
N PHE A 40 21.48 -6.34 -49.09
CA PHE A 40 21.19 -5.26 -50.05
C PHE A 40 22.19 -4.11 -49.84
N ASP A 41 22.63 -3.53 -50.96
CA ASP A 41 23.70 -2.51 -51.02
C ASP A 41 23.19 -1.07 -50.83
N VAL A 42 24.14 -0.15 -50.65
CA VAL A 42 23.96 1.31 -50.53
C VAL A 42 24.62 1.98 -51.75
N VAL A 43 24.32 3.28 -52.01
CA VAL A 43 24.81 4.18 -53.10
C VAL A 43 23.92 4.13 -54.36
N SER A 44 23.41 5.21 -54.97
CA SER A 44 23.55 6.69 -54.78
C SER A 44 22.29 7.41 -55.31
N LEU A 45 21.94 8.60 -54.78
CA LEU A 45 21.74 9.82 -55.59
C LEU A 45 21.51 11.08 -54.73
N LEU A 46 21.99 12.21 -55.24
CA LEU A 46 22.05 13.53 -54.58
C LEU A 46 21.05 14.53 -55.21
N ASN A 47 20.83 15.62 -54.44
CA ASN A 47 20.50 16.99 -54.86
C ASN A 47 19.05 17.47 -55.06
N SER A 48 18.90 18.76 -54.71
CA SER A 48 17.78 19.71 -54.90
C SER A 48 16.54 19.49 -53.99
N ALA A 49 15.99 20.51 -53.30
CA ALA A 49 16.42 21.90 -53.14
C ALA A 49 15.90 22.53 -51.82
N SER A 50 16.51 23.64 -51.40
CA SER A 50 15.97 24.64 -50.48
C SER A 50 16.47 26.02 -50.94
N PRO A 51 15.62 27.06 -50.95
CA PRO A 51 15.69 28.13 -49.94
C PRO A 51 14.26 28.61 -49.53
N SER A 52 14.00 29.52 -48.59
CA SER A 52 14.80 30.59 -47.93
C SER A 52 14.21 30.85 -46.52
N SER A 53 15.00 31.09 -45.45
CA SER A 53 15.33 32.42 -44.85
C SER A 53 14.12 33.32 -44.52
N LEU A 54 13.98 34.06 -43.41
CA LEU A 54 14.86 34.62 -42.35
C LEU A 54 14.07 34.56 -40.99
N THR A 55 14.54 34.82 -39.75
CA THR A 55 15.84 35.19 -39.14
C THR A 55 15.82 34.89 -37.62
N ALA A 56 16.99 34.75 -37.00
CA ALA A 56 17.28 35.22 -35.63
C ALA A 56 18.32 36.36 -35.74
N PRO A 57 18.63 37.16 -34.69
CA PRO A 57 19.85 36.90 -33.87
C PRO A 57 19.82 37.59 -32.45
N PRO A 58 20.93 37.77 -31.66
CA PRO A 58 22.14 36.95 -31.39
C PRO A 58 22.66 36.92 -29.90
N PHE A 59 23.83 36.26 -29.69
CA PHE A 59 24.84 36.31 -28.58
C PHE A 59 24.57 35.55 -27.25
N GLU A 60 25.50 34.86 -26.57
CA GLU A 60 26.75 34.09 -26.87
C GLU A 60 27.20 33.37 -25.53
N ASN A 61 28.34 32.68 -25.31
CA ASN A 61 29.61 32.54 -26.05
C ASN A 61 30.29 31.13 -25.92
N ASN A 62 31.23 30.90 -26.83
CA ASN A 62 32.14 29.79 -27.13
C ASN A 62 33.15 29.33 -26.05
N VAL A 63 33.54 28.04 -26.08
CA VAL A 63 34.95 27.56 -26.05
C VAL A 63 35.12 26.34 -26.97
N THR A 64 36.27 26.25 -27.64
CA THR A 64 36.59 25.33 -28.75
C THR A 64 37.17 23.97 -28.34
N SER A 65 36.96 22.96 -29.19
CA SER A 65 37.50 21.60 -29.04
C SER A 65 38.99 21.49 -29.42
N GLN A 66 39.92 21.47 -28.46
CA GLN A 66 41.26 20.89 -28.66
C GLN A 66 42.03 20.63 -27.34
N GLN A 67 41.69 19.55 -26.62
CA GLN A 67 42.61 18.78 -25.74
C GLN A 67 41.85 17.62 -25.06
N LEU A 68 41.78 16.45 -25.71
CA LEU A 68 41.42 15.20 -25.04
C LEU A 68 42.48 14.15 -25.38
N GLY A 69 43.53 14.07 -24.55
CA GLY A 69 44.78 13.43 -24.94
C GLY A 69 45.73 13.11 -23.80
N ARG A 70 45.23 12.56 -22.68
CA ARG A 70 45.95 11.77 -21.66
C ARG A 70 44.95 11.34 -20.59
N GLY A 71 45.00 10.09 -20.12
CA GLY A 71 44.30 9.70 -18.88
C GLY A 71 43.47 8.42 -18.84
N LEU A 72 43.50 7.54 -19.85
CA LEU A 72 43.00 6.17 -19.73
C LEU A 72 43.77 5.25 -20.70
N LYS A 73 44.80 4.59 -20.18
CA LYS A 73 45.51 3.48 -20.84
C LYS A 73 45.50 2.27 -19.92
N ASN A 74 45.48 1.08 -20.52
CA ASN A 74 45.55 -0.25 -19.91
C ASN A 74 44.24 -0.78 -19.30
N VAL A 75 43.30 -1.15 -20.18
CA VAL A 75 42.73 -2.50 -20.12
C VAL A 75 42.90 -3.11 -21.51
N THR A 76 43.55 -4.28 -21.57
CA THR A 76 43.75 -5.04 -22.81
C THR A 76 42.44 -5.71 -23.23
N LEU A 77 42.04 -5.49 -24.49
CA LEU A 77 40.99 -6.28 -25.13
C LEU A 77 41.58 -7.60 -25.64
N GLU A 78 41.54 -8.64 -24.83
CA GLU A 78 41.59 -10.01 -25.34
C GLU A 78 40.17 -10.49 -25.67
N SER A 79 39.99 -11.00 -26.88
CA SER A 79 38.69 -11.38 -27.43
C SER A 79 38.47 -12.89 -27.32
N ASP A 80 37.96 -13.35 -26.18
CA ASP A 80 37.49 -14.74 -26.09
C ASP A 80 36.08 -14.87 -26.66
N LYS A 81 36.02 -15.45 -27.86
CA LYS A 81 34.79 -15.94 -28.47
C LYS A 81 34.49 -17.33 -27.91
N ASN A 82 33.71 -17.40 -26.83
CA ASN A 82 32.71 -18.45 -26.56
C ASN A 82 32.17 -18.30 -25.14
N GLU A 83 30.89 -17.94 -25.00
CA GLU A 83 29.97 -18.63 -24.08
C GLU A 83 28.52 -18.17 -24.32
N ALA A 84 27.74 -19.02 -24.98
CA ALA A 84 26.29 -18.95 -24.89
C ALA A 84 25.86 -19.70 -23.63
N PHE A 85 25.60 -19.01 -22.53
CA PHE A 85 25.27 -19.68 -21.27
C PHE A 85 23.78 -19.72 -20.93
N VAL A 86 23.29 -20.94 -20.74
CA VAL A 86 21.93 -21.28 -20.32
C VAL A 86 21.82 -21.09 -18.80
N MET A 87 20.76 -20.43 -18.33
CA MET A 87 20.43 -20.34 -16.90
C MET A 87 20.00 -21.70 -16.34
N ILE A 88 20.97 -22.56 -15.98
CA ILE A 88 20.75 -23.78 -15.20
C ILE A 88 20.74 -23.41 -13.72
N TRP A 89 19.62 -23.65 -13.05
CA TRP A 89 19.55 -23.66 -11.59
C TRP A 89 19.94 -25.04 -11.07
N ASN A 90 21.08 -25.15 -10.38
CA ASN A 90 21.45 -26.36 -9.66
C ASN A 90 20.77 -26.40 -8.29
N SER A 91 19.73 -27.21 -8.18
CA SER A 91 19.23 -27.73 -6.90
C SER A 91 19.97 -29.02 -6.56
N SER A 92 20.85 -29.00 -5.55
CA SER A 92 21.62 -30.16 -5.13
C SER A 92 21.27 -30.62 -3.71
N SER A 93 20.49 -31.69 -3.61
CA SER A 93 20.55 -32.63 -2.49
C SER A 93 20.03 -34.01 -2.94
N SER A 94 20.94 -34.84 -3.42
CA SER A 94 20.75 -36.29 -3.66
C SER A 94 20.61 -37.00 -2.31
N SER A 95 19.46 -37.61 -1.98
CA SER A 95 18.96 -38.93 -2.40
C SER A 95 19.37 -40.08 -1.49
N SER A 96 18.39 -40.75 -0.90
CA SER A 96 18.43 -42.21 -0.70
C SER A 96 17.01 -42.76 -0.68
N SER A 97 16.67 -43.53 -1.70
CA SER A 97 15.39 -44.22 -1.85
C SER A 97 15.45 -45.62 -1.25
N LEU A 98 14.42 -46.03 -0.52
CA LEU A 98 14.04 -47.43 -0.41
C LEU A 98 12.54 -47.55 -0.70
N ALA A 99 12.21 -48.40 -1.67
CA ALA A 99 10.85 -48.66 -2.10
C ALA A 99 10.34 -49.98 -1.50
N ALA A 100 9.09 -50.00 -1.05
CA ALA A 100 8.30 -51.21 -0.87
C ALA A 100 6.81 -50.87 -1.03
N ASP A 101 6.18 -51.54 -1.98
CA ASP A 101 4.74 -51.55 -2.31
C ASP A 101 4.17 -52.92 -1.82
N PRO A 102 2.88 -53.26 -1.93
CA PRO A 102 1.64 -52.52 -1.70
C PRO A 102 0.68 -53.28 -0.72
N SER A 103 -0.61 -52.90 -0.71
CA SER A 103 -1.77 -53.60 -0.09
C SER A 103 -1.94 -53.43 1.43
N ASN A 104 -3.14 -53.50 2.01
CA ASN A 104 -4.38 -54.11 1.50
C ASN A 104 -5.68 -53.40 1.97
N SER A 105 -6.80 -53.88 1.45
CA SER A 105 -8.21 -53.59 1.80
C SER A 105 -8.53 -53.73 3.32
N THR A 106 -9.71 -53.38 3.85
CA THR A 106 -11.08 -53.57 3.31
C THR A 106 -12.15 -52.89 4.19
N GLN A 107 -13.28 -52.49 3.59
CA GLN A 107 -14.68 -52.50 4.13
C GLN A 107 -15.04 -51.78 5.47
N GLN A 108 -16.30 -51.39 5.75
CA GLN A 108 -17.49 -51.00 4.95
C GLN A 108 -18.61 -50.52 5.92
N GLN A 109 -19.62 -49.86 5.34
CA GLN A 109 -21.04 -49.78 5.78
C GLN A 109 -21.55 -48.43 6.31
N ASP A 110 -22.07 -47.66 5.34
CA ASP A 110 -23.39 -47.04 5.32
C ASP A 110 -24.17 -46.81 6.63
N LEU A 111 -24.61 -45.56 6.79
CA LEU A 111 -25.99 -45.28 7.18
C LEU A 111 -26.50 -44.05 6.41
N LYS A 112 -27.55 -44.24 5.59
CA LYS A 112 -28.19 -43.18 4.82
C LYS A 112 -29.13 -42.35 5.71
N GLY A 113 -29.04 -41.02 5.61
CA GLY A 113 -30.03 -40.07 6.14
C GLY A 113 -30.08 -38.84 5.25
N ALA A 114 -31.26 -38.52 4.70
CA ALA A 114 -31.41 -37.38 3.79
C ALA A 114 -31.43 -36.04 4.56
N GLY A 115 -30.74 -35.03 4.04
CA GLY A 115 -30.71 -33.68 4.59
C GLY A 115 -30.33 -32.66 3.51
N GLN A 116 -31.11 -31.57 3.41
CA GLN A 116 -31.04 -30.58 2.33
C GLN A 116 -29.67 -29.88 2.21
N GLU A 117 -29.28 -29.58 0.98
CA GLU A 117 -28.16 -28.68 0.67
C GLU A 117 -28.41 -27.28 1.27
N ILE A 118 -27.57 -26.89 2.23
CA ILE A 118 -27.38 -25.48 2.61
C ILE A 118 -25.88 -25.19 2.58
N SER A 119 -25.38 -24.78 1.42
CA SER A 119 -24.01 -24.27 1.25
C SER A 119 -23.87 -22.91 1.92
N LEU A 120 -23.56 -22.90 3.22
CA LEU A 120 -23.28 -21.70 4.00
C LEU A 120 -21.82 -21.27 3.83
N GLN A 121 -21.53 -20.72 2.66
CA GLN A 121 -20.21 -20.20 2.30
C GLN A 121 -19.89 -18.91 3.10
N CYS A 122 -19.12 -19.08 4.17
CA CYS A 122 -18.84 -18.04 5.16
C CYS A 122 -17.46 -17.39 4.92
N GLU A 123 -17.40 -16.43 3.99
CA GLU A 123 -16.16 -15.67 3.72
C GLU A 123 -16.43 -14.16 3.60
N LEU A 124 -16.03 -13.41 4.64
CA LEU A 124 -15.82 -11.97 4.56
C LEU A 124 -14.46 -11.60 5.20
N CYS A 125 -13.49 -11.36 4.32
CA CYS A 125 -12.37 -10.42 4.45
C CYS A 125 -11.61 -10.32 5.78
N GLY A 126 -10.72 -11.28 6.01
CA GLY A 126 -9.27 -11.04 5.84
C GLY A 126 -8.57 -9.97 6.69
N LYS A 127 -7.83 -10.44 7.70
CA LYS A 127 -6.37 -10.24 7.83
C LYS A 127 -5.79 -11.24 8.83
N GLU A 128 -4.66 -11.85 8.49
CA GLU A 128 -3.93 -12.75 9.36
C GLU A 128 -2.72 -12.03 9.95
N ASN A 129 -2.62 -12.03 11.28
CA ASN A 129 -1.32 -11.93 11.95
C ASN A 129 -0.83 -13.36 12.16
N GLY A 130 0.40 -13.65 11.70
CA GLY A 130 1.12 -14.85 12.10
C GLY A 130 1.71 -14.66 13.49
N THR A 131 1.50 -15.62 14.37
CA THR A 131 2.23 -15.75 15.64
C THR A 131 3.02 -17.04 15.57
N THR A 132 4.34 -16.95 15.56
CA THR A 132 5.23 -18.11 15.49
C THR A 132 5.36 -18.75 16.86
N THR A 133 4.59 -19.78 17.14
CA THR A 133 4.79 -20.62 18.33
C THR A 133 5.82 -21.71 17.99
N ILE A 134 7.00 -21.61 18.58
CA ILE A 134 8.03 -22.64 18.46
C ILE A 134 7.68 -23.79 19.42
N THR A 135 7.33 -24.95 18.87
CA THR A 135 7.12 -26.17 19.67
C THR A 135 8.40 -27.01 19.66
N THR A 136 9.31 -26.76 20.60
CA THR A 136 10.46 -27.65 20.83
C THR A 136 10.00 -28.93 21.51
N THR A 137 9.98 -30.05 20.78
CA THR A 137 9.88 -31.38 21.38
C THR A 137 11.20 -31.75 22.03
N ALA A 138 11.20 -31.89 23.36
CA ALA A 138 12.33 -32.46 24.08
C ALA A 138 12.38 -33.98 23.87
N ASN A 139 13.56 -34.51 23.57
CA ASN A 139 13.94 -35.89 23.88
C ASN A 139 15.43 -35.91 24.22
N SER A 140 15.77 -36.62 25.29
CA SER A 140 17.06 -36.54 25.97
C SER A 140 17.96 -37.73 25.68
N SER A 141 19.26 -37.50 25.44
CA SER A 141 20.39 -38.28 26.02
C SER A 141 21.76 -37.79 25.51
N GLY A 142 22.80 -37.92 26.34
CA GLY A 142 24.18 -38.10 25.85
C GLY A 142 25.21 -36.97 25.98
N SER A 143 25.64 -36.68 27.21
CA SER A 143 27.05 -36.44 27.64
C SER A 143 28.03 -35.53 26.87
N ASP A 144 28.64 -34.65 27.67
CA ASP A 144 30.07 -34.26 27.72
C ASP A 144 30.63 -32.98 27.05
N LYS A 145 30.76 -31.98 27.94
CA LYS A 145 31.95 -31.13 28.24
C LYS A 145 32.19 -29.80 27.50
N ILE A 146 32.10 -28.72 28.31
CA ILE A 146 33.07 -27.61 28.51
C ILE A 146 33.50 -26.87 27.21
N ASP A 147 33.19 -25.59 27.02
CA ASP A 147 33.61 -24.48 27.91
C ASP A 147 32.62 -23.28 27.89
N SER A 148 32.64 -22.43 28.94
CA SER A 148 31.52 -21.50 29.21
C SER A 148 31.87 -20.05 29.54
N ILE A 149 31.23 -19.13 28.81
CA ILE A 149 30.65 -17.84 29.26
C ILE A 149 31.63 -16.75 29.76
N GLN A 150 31.72 -15.66 28.98
CA GLN A 150 31.76 -14.29 29.52
C GLN A 150 31.33 -13.24 28.47
N LYS A 151 30.12 -12.66 28.64
CA LYS A 151 29.75 -11.23 28.47
C LYS A 151 28.24 -11.02 28.29
N THR A 152 27.53 -10.90 29.41
CA THR A 152 26.19 -10.30 29.46
C THR A 152 25.98 -9.61 30.82
N ALA A 153 26.52 -8.40 30.99
CA ALA A 153 26.18 -7.47 32.07
C ALA A 153 26.90 -6.14 31.89
N ALA A 154 26.15 -5.05 31.65
CA ALA A 154 26.43 -3.66 32.05
C ALA A 154 25.59 -2.68 31.20
N PHE A 155 24.38 -2.33 31.65
CA PHE A 155 23.79 -1.01 31.38
C PHE A 155 22.66 -0.67 32.37
N GLU A 156 22.94 -0.82 33.67
CA GLU A 156 22.26 -0.09 34.73
C GLU A 156 23.32 0.62 35.60
N ALA A 157 22.97 1.79 36.11
CA ALA A 157 23.75 2.74 36.91
C ALA A 157 24.60 3.78 36.15
N MET A 158 24.05 4.98 35.95
CA MET A 158 24.45 6.17 36.73
C MET A 158 23.44 7.32 36.53
N LYS A 159 22.89 7.80 37.65
CA LYS A 159 22.22 9.10 37.77
C LYS A 159 22.96 9.90 38.84
N THR A 160 22.79 11.23 38.80
CA THR A 160 23.32 12.27 39.70
C THR A 160 24.84 12.52 39.66
N ASP A 161 25.23 13.65 39.06
CA ASP A 161 25.60 14.82 39.86
C ASP A 161 25.03 16.09 39.18
N GLU A 162 24.59 17.08 39.97
CA GLU A 162 24.06 18.36 39.47
C GLU A 162 25.07 19.48 39.73
N ARG A 163 25.77 19.92 38.68
CA ARG A 163 26.36 21.28 38.64
C ARG A 163 26.09 21.93 37.28
N ARG A 164 25.71 23.20 37.34
CA ARG A 164 25.45 24.05 36.17
C ARG A 164 26.66 24.05 35.23
N ASN A 165 26.41 23.87 33.93
CA ASN A 165 26.97 24.71 32.86
C ASN A 165 26.19 24.49 31.55
N ASP A 166 26.16 25.58 30.77
CA ASP A 166 25.56 25.90 29.48
C ASP A 166 24.87 24.87 28.56
N LEU A 167 23.84 25.38 27.89
CA LEU A 167 23.03 24.72 26.86
C LEU A 167 23.84 24.44 25.59
N ASN A 168 24.14 23.17 25.34
CA ASN A 168 24.58 22.70 24.01
C ASN A 168 23.41 21.99 23.32
N PRO A 169 23.10 22.27 22.03
CA PRO A 169 22.07 21.55 21.29
C PRO A 169 22.43 20.06 21.17
N ALA A 170 21.44 19.18 21.29
CA ALA A 170 21.65 17.73 21.26
C ALA A 170 22.27 17.28 19.92
N LYS A 171 23.39 16.56 19.99
CA LYS A 171 24.15 16.06 18.82
C LYS A 171 23.25 15.18 17.92
N LYS A 172 23.06 15.57 16.65
CA LYS A 172 22.36 14.76 15.62
C LYS A 172 23.21 13.51 15.31
N PRO A 173 22.73 12.26 15.51
CA PRO A 173 23.52 11.04 15.32
C PRO A 173 24.02 10.86 13.87
N MET A 174 25.25 10.33 13.72
CA MET A 174 25.90 10.13 12.41
C MET A 174 25.17 9.10 11.53
N CYS A 175 24.56 8.09 12.16
CA CYS A 175 23.80 7.04 11.51
C CYS A 175 22.41 6.91 12.13
N ASP A 176 21.39 6.88 11.28
CA ASP A 176 20.01 6.60 11.62
C ASP A 176 19.65 5.16 11.23
N PHE A 177 19.41 4.34 12.26
CA PHE A 177 18.94 2.96 12.16
C PHE A 177 17.47 2.82 12.62
N SER A 178 16.75 3.92 12.87
CA SER A 178 15.37 3.89 13.37
C SER A 178 14.34 3.49 12.32
N ASN A 179 14.66 3.71 11.04
CA ASN A 179 13.80 3.33 9.93
C ASN A 179 13.78 1.79 9.75
N ARG A 180 12.59 1.24 9.51
CA ARG A 180 12.36 -0.20 9.28
C ARG A 180 12.79 -0.69 7.89
N ARG A 181 12.96 0.21 6.92
CA ARG A 181 13.25 -0.12 5.51
C ARG A 181 14.71 0.13 5.14
N ILE A 182 15.31 1.18 5.70
CA ILE A 182 16.65 1.66 5.36
C ILE A 182 17.51 1.80 6.61
N ASP A 183 18.82 1.69 6.41
CA ASP A 183 19.83 2.29 7.29
C ASP A 183 20.49 3.41 6.48
N ARG A 184 20.80 4.53 7.14
CA ARG A 184 21.44 5.69 6.50
C ARG A 184 22.43 6.34 7.44
N CYS A 185 23.62 6.66 6.96
CA CYS A 185 24.55 7.55 7.64
C CYS A 185 24.75 8.84 6.85
N GLU A 186 24.94 9.94 7.57
CA GLU A 186 25.17 11.27 7.02
C GLU A 186 26.31 11.92 7.78
N ILE A 187 27.40 12.16 7.06
CA ILE A 187 28.71 12.50 7.59
C ILE A 187 29.14 13.83 6.96
N GLU A 188 29.57 14.78 7.77
CA GLU A 188 30.03 16.11 7.34
C GLU A 188 31.39 16.40 8.00
N GLY A 189 32.34 16.95 7.24
CA GLY A 189 33.74 17.14 7.66
C GLY A 189 34.75 16.56 6.67
N ASP A 190 35.95 16.22 7.14
CA ASP A 190 36.96 15.49 6.33
C ASP A 190 36.56 14.01 6.25
N VAL A 191 35.77 13.66 5.22
CA VAL A 191 35.30 12.31 4.97
C VAL A 191 36.20 11.63 3.94
N ARG A 192 36.90 10.58 4.37
CA ARG A 192 37.83 9.81 3.51
C ARG A 192 37.28 8.42 3.24
N ILE A 193 37.17 8.05 1.97
CA ILE A 193 36.58 6.80 1.54
C ILE A 193 37.66 5.95 0.87
N LEU A 194 37.94 4.78 1.45
CA LEU A 194 38.85 3.76 0.91
C LEU A 194 38.01 2.54 0.48
N GLY A 195 37.63 2.55 -0.80
CA GLY A 195 36.61 1.66 -1.36
C GLY A 195 36.98 0.17 -1.33
N ARG A 196 38.21 -0.17 -1.75
CA ARG A 196 38.74 -1.54 -1.71
C ARG A 196 38.69 -2.18 -0.31
N ASN A 197 38.87 -1.37 0.74
CA ASN A 197 38.78 -1.81 2.15
C ASN A 197 37.37 -1.65 2.74
N SER A 198 36.37 -1.26 1.94
CA SER A 198 34.98 -1.03 2.37
C SER A 198 34.87 -0.07 3.57
N SER A 199 35.82 0.86 3.67
CA SER A 199 36.06 1.67 4.88
C SER A 199 35.86 3.15 4.59
N ILE A 200 35.08 3.81 5.47
CA ILE A 200 34.77 5.23 5.40
C ILE A 200 35.20 5.86 6.73
N PHE A 201 35.96 6.93 6.67
CA PHE A 201 36.55 7.59 7.84
C PHE A 201 36.04 9.03 7.94
N LEU A 202 35.58 9.45 9.11
CA LEU A 202 35.44 10.85 9.48
C LEU A 202 36.66 11.24 10.31
N VAL A 203 37.47 12.16 9.81
CA VAL A 203 38.66 12.66 10.49
C VAL A 203 38.32 13.93 11.25
N ASN A 204 38.42 13.89 12.58
CA ASN A 204 38.25 15.08 13.41
C ASN A 204 39.53 15.92 13.39
N SER A 205 39.41 17.25 13.35
CA SER A 205 40.56 18.15 13.55
C SER A 205 40.89 18.26 15.04
N ARG A 206 42.19 18.37 15.38
CA ARG A 206 42.65 18.63 16.75
C ARG A 206 42.11 19.94 17.35
N GLU A 207 41.62 20.85 16.52
CA GLU A 207 41.11 22.18 16.92
C GLU A 207 39.58 22.23 17.07
N THR A 208 38.85 21.20 16.63
CA THR A 208 37.38 21.14 16.70
C THR A 208 36.95 19.90 17.46
N ASP A 209 36.26 20.07 18.59
CA ASP A 209 35.76 18.94 19.38
C ASP A 209 34.58 18.25 18.65
N GLY A 210 34.93 17.29 17.80
CA GLY A 210 34.01 16.57 16.92
C GLY A 210 32.89 15.86 17.71
N PRO A 211 31.69 15.70 17.12
CA PRO A 211 30.58 15.09 17.83
C PRO A 211 30.81 13.64 18.24
N TYR A 212 31.70 12.90 17.56
CA TYR A 212 32.01 11.48 17.74
C TYR A 212 33.48 11.27 18.08
N ARG A 213 33.79 10.26 18.91
CA ARG A 213 35.16 9.95 19.33
C ARG A 213 35.45 8.46 19.26
N ASN A 214 36.27 8.05 18.28
CA ASN A 214 36.72 6.66 18.06
C ASN A 214 35.59 5.61 17.97
N GLU A 215 34.42 6.04 17.47
CA GLU A 215 33.25 5.19 17.24
C GLU A 215 33.32 4.46 15.89
N THR A 216 32.73 3.26 15.80
CA THR A 216 32.65 2.45 14.58
C THR A 216 31.23 1.96 14.35
N TRP A 217 30.78 2.00 13.10
CA TRP A 217 29.47 1.54 12.65
C TRP A 217 29.59 0.64 11.43
N TRP A 218 28.59 -0.22 11.24
CA TRP A 218 28.46 -1.12 10.10
C TRP A 218 27.14 -0.82 9.37
N ILE A 219 27.19 -0.72 8.05
CA ILE A 219 26.03 -0.42 7.23
C ILE A 219 26.06 -1.20 5.92
N LYS A 220 24.92 -1.75 5.53
CA LYS A 220 24.68 -2.31 4.20
C LYS A 220 23.82 -1.32 3.41
N PRO A 221 24.37 -0.56 2.46
CA PRO A 221 23.72 0.62 1.92
C PRO A 221 22.70 0.27 0.82
N TYR A 222 21.62 -0.41 1.21
CA TYR A 222 20.55 -0.90 0.32
C TYR A 222 19.17 -0.82 1.01
N PRO A 223 18.11 -0.33 0.33
CA PRO A 223 16.84 0.03 1.00
C PRO A 223 15.87 -1.15 1.19
N ARG A 224 16.37 -2.29 1.70
CA ARG A 224 15.56 -3.45 2.13
C ARG A 224 16.10 -4.08 3.42
N LYS A 225 16.39 -3.27 4.44
CA LYS A 225 16.98 -3.65 5.73
C LYS A 225 16.49 -4.97 6.34
N THR A 226 15.18 -5.22 6.33
CA THR A 226 14.56 -6.42 6.94
C THR A 226 14.47 -7.63 6.01
N ASP A 227 14.90 -7.53 4.74
CA ASP A 227 14.86 -8.64 3.78
C ASP A 227 16.22 -9.37 3.77
N THR A 228 16.28 -10.51 4.46
CA THR A 228 17.50 -11.31 4.59
C THR A 228 18.03 -11.84 3.26
N ASN A 229 17.17 -12.02 2.25
CA ASN A 229 17.57 -12.52 0.93
C ASN A 229 18.16 -11.42 0.04
N ALA A 230 17.65 -10.18 0.14
CA ALA A 230 18.29 -9.03 -0.46
C ALA A 230 19.63 -8.73 0.23
N MET A 231 19.63 -8.64 1.57
CA MET A 231 20.76 -8.16 2.37
C MET A 231 21.91 -9.18 2.52
N SER A 232 21.67 -10.48 2.26
CA SER A 232 22.74 -11.48 2.17
C SER A 232 23.67 -11.24 0.99
N ASN A 233 23.17 -10.60 -0.06
CA ASN A 233 23.89 -10.28 -1.29
C ASN A 233 24.43 -8.84 -1.32
N VAL A 234 24.38 -8.10 -0.21
CA VAL A 234 24.85 -6.70 -0.11
C VAL A 234 26.09 -6.64 0.78
N LYS A 235 27.15 -6.04 0.24
CA LYS A 235 28.43 -5.78 0.95
C LYS A 235 28.20 -4.83 2.12
N GLU A 236 28.83 -5.14 3.24
CA GLU A 236 28.83 -4.30 4.44
C GLU A 236 30.01 -3.32 4.38
N LEU A 237 29.73 -2.05 4.69
CA LEU A 237 30.72 -0.99 4.79
C LEU A 237 30.95 -0.64 6.26
N THR A 238 32.20 -0.37 6.62
CA THR A 238 32.60 0.04 7.97
C THR A 238 32.83 1.55 7.99
N LEU A 239 32.15 2.27 8.86
CA LEU A 239 32.32 3.71 9.09
C LEU A 239 33.06 3.90 10.41
N LYS A 240 34.06 4.78 10.45
CA LYS A 240 34.87 5.06 11.65
C LYS A 240 35.05 6.55 11.85
N SER A 241 34.88 7.04 13.07
CA SER A 241 35.39 8.36 13.47
C SER A 241 36.80 8.19 14.03
N LEU A 242 37.76 9.01 13.61
CA LEU A 242 39.16 8.98 14.06
C LEU A 242 39.53 10.31 14.73
N GLU A 243 40.24 10.25 15.86
CA GLU A 243 40.76 11.43 16.56
C GLU A 243 42.07 11.99 15.97
N PRO A 244 43.09 11.18 15.58
CA PRO A 244 44.32 11.73 14.98
C PRO A 244 44.29 11.65 13.44
N PHE A 245 44.64 12.76 12.78
CA PHE A 245 44.96 12.80 11.34
C PHE A 245 46.06 11.79 10.94
N GLU A 246 46.94 11.44 11.88
CA GLU A 246 48.05 10.50 11.73
C GLU A 246 47.60 9.03 11.57
N GLU A 247 46.39 8.68 12.04
CA GLU A 247 45.79 7.34 11.86
C GLU A 247 44.91 7.24 10.59
N ALA A 248 44.56 8.37 10.00
CA ALA A 248 43.69 8.44 8.84
C ALA A 248 44.47 8.25 7.53
N PRO A 249 43.96 7.45 6.57
CA PRO A 249 44.62 7.28 5.28
C PRO A 249 44.72 8.63 4.54
N GLN A 250 45.89 8.94 3.98
CA GLN A 250 46.12 10.21 3.29
C GLN A 250 45.28 10.29 2.01
N CYS A 251 44.66 11.44 1.77
CA CYS A 251 43.88 11.69 0.56
C CYS A 251 44.74 11.57 -0.69
N THR A 252 44.28 10.80 -1.68
CA THR A 252 44.92 10.69 -3.00
C THR A 252 44.13 11.40 -4.09
N ASP A 253 42.83 11.62 -3.86
CA ASP A 253 41.96 12.44 -4.71
C ASP A 253 41.02 13.24 -3.81
N HIS A 254 40.76 14.49 -4.18
CA HIS A 254 39.93 15.43 -3.40
C HIS A 254 38.76 15.91 -4.24
N HIS A 255 37.59 15.97 -3.61
CA HIS A 255 36.35 16.41 -4.22
C HIS A 255 35.70 17.47 -3.33
N ASP A 256 35.11 18.48 -3.97
CA ASP A 256 34.44 19.64 -3.38
C ASP A 256 32.92 19.44 -3.22
N VAL A 257 32.36 18.40 -3.84
CA VAL A 257 30.96 18.01 -3.79
C VAL A 257 30.69 16.86 -2.80
N PRO A 258 29.46 16.69 -2.29
CA PRO A 258 29.09 15.51 -1.50
C PRO A 258 29.20 14.18 -2.26
N ALA A 259 29.50 13.11 -1.52
CA ALA A 259 29.38 11.72 -1.99
C ALA A 259 28.04 11.09 -1.58
N VAL A 260 27.47 10.24 -2.45
CA VAL A 260 26.38 9.30 -2.09
C VAL A 260 26.84 7.88 -2.38
N VAL A 261 26.87 7.05 -1.34
CA VAL A 261 27.40 5.68 -1.35
C VAL A 261 26.26 4.65 -1.25
N PHE A 262 26.12 3.76 -2.25
CA PHE A 262 25.05 2.76 -2.28
C PHE A 262 25.43 1.46 -3.00
N SER A 263 24.71 0.38 -2.70
CA SER A 263 24.84 -0.93 -3.36
C SER A 263 23.85 -1.09 -4.51
N VAL A 264 24.28 -1.77 -5.58
CA VAL A 264 23.40 -2.22 -6.67
C VAL A 264 23.26 -3.75 -6.75
N ARG A 265 23.58 -4.52 -5.69
CA ARG A 265 23.62 -5.99 -5.78
C ARG A 265 22.34 -6.74 -5.43
N GLY A 266 21.54 -6.24 -4.47
CA GLY A 266 20.38 -6.91 -3.85
C GLY A 266 19.39 -7.57 -4.83
N TYR A 267 18.34 -6.86 -5.25
CA TYR A 267 17.32 -7.37 -6.20
C TYR A 267 17.28 -6.64 -7.55
N THR A 268 18.21 -5.73 -7.81
CA THR A 268 18.33 -4.88 -9.03
C THR A 268 18.39 -5.64 -10.37
N GLY A 269 18.55 -6.96 -10.34
CA GLY A 269 18.47 -7.85 -11.50
C GLY A 269 17.09 -7.88 -12.18
N ASN A 270 16.05 -7.30 -11.57
CA ASN A 270 14.79 -7.02 -12.26
C ASN A 270 14.47 -5.53 -12.31
N PHE A 271 13.72 -5.14 -13.35
CA PHE A 271 13.43 -3.74 -13.67
C PHE A 271 12.57 -3.02 -12.61
N PHE A 272 11.77 -3.75 -11.83
CA PHE A 272 11.00 -3.15 -10.74
C PHE A 272 11.93 -2.69 -9.61
N HIS A 273 12.85 -3.53 -9.15
CA HIS A 273 13.82 -3.19 -8.10
C HIS A 273 14.90 -2.21 -8.55
N ALA A 274 15.21 -2.12 -9.84
CA ALA A 274 16.03 -1.03 -10.35
C ALA A 274 15.42 0.34 -10.01
N PHE A 275 14.09 0.48 -10.09
CA PHE A 275 13.40 1.72 -9.71
C PHE A 275 13.09 1.80 -8.21
N THR A 276 12.52 0.75 -7.62
CA THR A 276 12.03 0.77 -6.23
C THR A 276 13.12 0.67 -5.15
N ASP A 277 14.28 0.12 -5.51
CA ASP A 277 15.40 -0.06 -4.58
C ASP A 277 16.63 0.78 -4.95
N VAL A 278 16.63 1.46 -6.11
CA VAL A 278 17.72 2.37 -6.50
C VAL A 278 17.18 3.71 -7.00
N PHE A 279 16.53 3.83 -8.16
CA PHE A 279 16.33 5.16 -8.78
C PHE A 279 15.37 6.10 -8.04
N VAL A 280 14.28 5.61 -7.47
CA VAL A 280 13.39 6.43 -6.62
C VAL A 280 14.15 6.85 -5.33
N PRO A 281 14.72 5.91 -4.54
CA PRO A 281 15.58 6.23 -3.40
C PRO A 281 16.75 7.18 -3.70
N LEU A 282 17.40 7.03 -4.87
CA LEU A 282 18.55 7.84 -5.27
C LEU A 282 18.12 9.26 -5.67
N PHE A 283 16.98 9.42 -6.33
CA PHE A 283 16.37 10.73 -6.58
C PHE A 283 16.04 11.44 -5.26
N GLU A 284 15.36 10.75 -4.31
CA GLU A 284 15.06 11.28 -2.97
C GLU A 284 16.32 11.70 -2.19
N THR A 285 17.45 11.02 -2.43
CA THR A 285 18.72 11.24 -1.73
C THR A 285 19.60 12.31 -2.38
N SER A 286 19.53 12.47 -3.71
CA SER A 286 20.54 13.24 -4.47
C SER A 286 19.98 14.44 -5.24
N HIS A 287 18.68 14.53 -5.48
CA HIS A 287 18.10 15.62 -6.29
C HIS A 287 18.28 17.01 -5.64
N GLU A 288 18.35 17.08 -4.31
CA GLU A 288 18.65 18.31 -3.55
C GLU A 288 19.99 18.98 -3.93
N PHE A 289 20.93 18.23 -4.52
CA PHE A 289 22.25 18.73 -4.93
C PHE A 289 22.30 19.27 -6.37
N ASN A 290 21.22 19.21 -7.15
CA ASN A 290 21.14 19.76 -8.51
C ASN A 290 22.30 19.33 -9.46
N GLY A 291 22.77 18.09 -9.30
CA GLY A 291 23.89 17.51 -10.05
C GLY A 291 25.26 17.62 -9.37
N GLU A 292 25.40 18.46 -8.34
CA GLU A 292 26.63 18.67 -7.56
C GLU A 292 26.83 17.59 -6.48
N VAL A 293 26.91 16.34 -6.91
CA VAL A 293 27.02 15.16 -6.05
C VAL A 293 27.70 14.03 -6.81
N ARG A 294 28.59 13.26 -6.18
CA ARG A 294 29.28 12.12 -6.82
C ARG A 294 28.75 10.78 -6.30
N PHE A 295 28.50 9.84 -7.21
CA PHE A 295 28.01 8.50 -6.86
C PHE A 295 29.14 7.49 -6.73
N LEU A 296 29.22 6.86 -5.57
CA LEU A 296 30.19 5.82 -5.23
C LEU A 296 29.42 4.52 -5.04
N ILE A 297 29.59 3.57 -5.96
CA ILE A 297 28.72 2.41 -6.07
C ILE A 297 29.53 1.17 -5.69
N THR A 298 29.15 0.53 -4.58
CA THR A 298 29.68 -0.80 -4.24
C THR A 298 28.93 -1.86 -5.03
N GLU A 299 29.64 -2.96 -5.32
CA GLU A 299 29.17 -4.09 -6.11
C GLU A 299 28.77 -3.68 -7.53
N PHE A 300 29.60 -2.81 -8.11
CA PHE A 300 29.42 -2.17 -9.40
C PHE A 300 29.19 -3.18 -10.54
N ARG A 301 28.28 -2.85 -11.44
CA ARG A 301 27.92 -3.69 -12.59
C ARG A 301 27.87 -2.84 -13.85
N ALA A 302 28.99 -2.75 -14.57
CA ALA A 302 29.14 -1.88 -15.74
C ALA A 302 27.99 -2.01 -16.76
N TRP A 303 27.54 -3.23 -17.07
CA TRP A 303 26.41 -3.46 -17.99
C TRP A 303 25.08 -2.87 -17.49
N TRP A 304 24.84 -2.91 -16.16
CA TRP A 304 23.64 -2.40 -15.53
C TRP A 304 23.69 -0.87 -15.44
N ILE A 305 24.84 -0.33 -15.04
CA ILE A 305 25.11 1.11 -15.01
C ILE A 305 24.93 1.72 -16.40
N ASN A 306 25.51 1.11 -17.44
CA ASN A 306 25.38 1.57 -18.82
C ASN A 306 23.92 1.57 -19.31
N ARG A 307 23.10 0.58 -18.91
CA ARG A 307 21.68 0.52 -19.27
C ARG A 307 20.87 1.71 -18.73
N PHE A 308 21.27 2.24 -17.57
CA PHE A 308 20.60 3.35 -16.89
C PHE A 308 21.41 4.65 -16.89
N LEU A 309 22.45 4.74 -17.73
CA LEU A 309 23.38 5.88 -17.78
C LEU A 309 22.70 7.25 -17.93
N PRO A 310 21.61 7.42 -18.72
CA PRO A 310 20.90 8.70 -18.80
C PRO A 310 20.31 9.17 -17.46
N ILE A 311 19.88 8.23 -16.59
CA ILE A 311 19.37 8.55 -15.25
C ILE A 311 20.51 9.06 -14.38
N PHE A 312 21.64 8.34 -14.34
CA PHE A 312 22.80 8.74 -13.53
C PHE A 312 23.35 10.11 -13.95
N LYS A 313 23.53 10.34 -15.25
CA LYS A 313 23.99 11.64 -15.80
C LYS A 313 22.98 12.78 -15.64
N SER A 314 21.73 12.48 -15.29
CA SER A 314 20.71 13.50 -14.96
C SER A 314 20.64 13.81 -13.45
N LEU A 315 21.19 12.92 -12.60
CA LEU A 315 21.28 13.13 -11.14
C LEU A 315 22.66 13.66 -10.69
N SER A 316 23.70 13.47 -11.50
CA SER A 316 25.08 13.91 -11.22
C SER A 316 25.75 14.42 -12.49
N ARG A 317 26.55 15.48 -12.35
CA ARG A 317 27.45 15.98 -13.40
C ARG A 317 28.76 15.18 -13.50
N TYR A 318 29.01 14.29 -12.54
CA TYR A 318 30.26 13.55 -12.39
C TYR A 318 30.08 12.08 -12.78
N ASP A 319 31.14 11.47 -13.30
CA ASP A 319 31.14 10.02 -13.55
C ASP A 319 31.09 9.24 -12.22
N MET A 320 30.35 8.13 -12.24
CA MET A 320 30.19 7.22 -11.10
C MET A 320 31.47 6.44 -10.84
N ILE A 321 31.81 6.26 -9.58
CA ILE A 321 32.98 5.48 -9.15
C ILE A 321 32.56 4.05 -8.81
N ASP A 322 33.27 3.06 -9.38
CA ASP A 322 33.25 1.68 -8.91
C ASP A 322 34.04 1.60 -7.61
N LEU A 323 33.32 1.56 -6.48
CA LEU A 323 33.94 1.66 -5.17
C LEU A 323 34.76 0.42 -4.81
N ASP A 324 34.45 -0.75 -5.36
CA ASP A 324 35.13 -1.99 -4.97
C ASP A 324 36.50 -2.13 -5.66
N ASN A 325 36.68 -1.47 -6.81
CA ASN A 325 37.89 -1.53 -7.63
C ASN A 325 38.69 -0.21 -7.65
N ASP A 326 38.34 0.78 -6.81
CA ASP A 326 39.12 2.00 -6.65
C ASP A 326 40.14 1.86 -5.50
N ASP A 327 41.42 1.98 -5.86
CA ASP A 327 42.57 1.93 -4.95
C ASP A 327 42.85 3.28 -4.24
N ARG A 328 42.13 4.33 -4.61
CA ARG A 328 42.33 5.68 -4.10
C ARG A 328 41.62 5.89 -2.77
N VAL A 329 42.20 6.78 -1.98
CA VAL A 329 41.55 7.42 -0.83
C VAL A 329 40.85 8.68 -1.37
N LEU A 330 39.54 8.60 -1.49
CA LEU A 330 38.69 9.64 -2.05
C LEU A 330 38.16 10.53 -0.92
N CYS A 331 38.46 11.82 -0.95
CA CYS A 331 38.12 12.75 0.14
C CYS A 331 37.03 13.73 -0.26
N PHE A 332 36.02 13.89 0.60
CA PHE A 332 34.80 14.68 0.38
C PHE A 332 34.45 15.52 1.63
N PRO A 333 33.83 16.70 1.49
CA PRO A 333 33.34 17.51 2.62
C PRO A 333 32.08 16.94 3.29
N ARG A 334 31.36 16.04 2.59
CA ARG A 334 30.13 15.39 3.07
C ARG A 334 29.94 14.04 2.37
N ALA A 335 29.44 13.04 3.09
CA ALA A 335 29.03 11.76 2.52
C ALA A 335 27.70 11.28 3.10
N ILE A 336 26.86 10.72 2.24
CA ILE A 336 25.64 10.01 2.61
C ILE A 336 25.84 8.53 2.25
N VAL A 337 25.71 7.65 3.23
CA VAL A 337 25.87 6.20 3.05
C VAL A 337 24.52 5.53 3.24
N GLY A 338 24.03 4.83 2.21
CA GLY A 338 22.64 4.38 2.12
C GLY A 338 21.72 5.44 1.47
N LEU A 339 20.50 5.02 1.12
CA LEU A 339 19.53 5.85 0.37
C LEU A 339 18.28 6.11 1.23
N LYS A 340 17.70 7.32 1.12
CA LYS A 340 16.35 7.64 1.63
C LYS A 340 15.32 6.78 0.88
N SER A 341 14.27 6.31 1.54
CA SER A 341 13.18 5.57 0.88
C SER A 341 11.93 5.52 1.77
N HIS A 342 10.85 6.14 1.31
CA HIS A 342 9.58 6.19 2.07
C HIS A 342 8.68 4.96 1.85
N GLY A 343 8.74 4.33 0.67
CA GLY A 343 7.94 3.15 0.31
C GLY A 343 8.60 2.30 -0.77
N ASP A 344 7.89 1.31 -1.32
CA ASP A 344 8.41 0.54 -2.46
C ASP A 344 8.47 1.38 -3.73
N PHE A 345 7.34 1.92 -4.20
CA PHE A 345 7.30 2.70 -5.44
C PHE A 345 6.55 4.03 -5.25
N SER A 346 6.94 4.75 -4.21
CA SER A 346 6.22 5.91 -3.69
C SER A 346 7.19 6.86 -3.00
N ILE A 347 6.96 8.16 -3.14
CA ILE A 347 7.67 9.23 -2.44
C ILE A 347 6.64 9.96 -1.57
N ASP A 348 6.91 10.04 -0.27
CA ASP A 348 6.16 10.90 0.64
C ASP A 348 6.73 12.32 0.53
N PRO A 349 5.95 13.33 0.11
CA PRO A 349 6.45 14.70 0.01
C PRO A 349 6.62 15.37 1.37
N SER A 350 5.98 14.87 2.43
CA SER A 350 5.93 15.55 3.73
C SER A 350 7.26 15.67 4.50
N PRO A 351 8.25 14.77 4.37
CA PRO A 351 9.54 14.91 5.07
C PRO A 351 10.58 15.76 4.32
N SER A 352 10.33 16.12 3.05
CA SER A 352 11.25 16.92 2.24
C SER A 352 10.92 18.42 2.36
N PRO A 353 11.89 19.30 2.66
CA PRO A 353 11.67 20.75 2.61
C PRO A 353 11.15 21.26 1.25
N GLU A 354 11.59 20.60 0.17
CA GLU A 354 11.22 20.90 -1.22
C GLU A 354 9.94 20.17 -1.69
N GLY A 355 9.36 19.29 -0.86
CA GLY A 355 8.07 18.63 -1.14
C GLY A 355 8.05 17.66 -2.34
N TYR A 356 9.20 17.12 -2.77
CA TYR A 356 9.30 16.23 -3.93
C TYR A 356 8.30 15.06 -3.91
N SER A 357 7.71 14.75 -5.06
CA SER A 357 6.68 13.73 -5.23
C SER A 357 6.98 12.76 -6.39
N MET A 358 6.17 11.70 -6.53
CA MET A 358 6.22 10.82 -7.71
C MET A 358 5.94 11.55 -9.04
N VAL A 359 5.23 12.70 -9.02
CA VAL A 359 5.06 13.54 -10.22
C VAL A 359 6.39 14.16 -10.65
N ASP A 360 7.21 14.57 -9.69
CA ASP A 360 8.51 15.18 -9.93
C ASP A 360 9.53 14.15 -10.37
N PHE A 361 9.50 12.95 -9.77
CA PHE A 361 10.26 11.80 -10.27
C PHE A 361 9.86 11.44 -11.71
N SER A 362 8.56 11.36 -12.05
CA SER A 362 8.12 11.14 -13.44
C SER A 362 8.55 12.25 -14.39
N ARG A 363 8.54 13.53 -13.97
CA ARG A 363 9.03 14.65 -14.78
C ARG A 363 10.54 14.54 -15.02
N PHE A 364 11.30 14.23 -13.97
CA PHE A 364 12.73 13.95 -14.04
C PHE A 364 13.04 12.78 -14.99
N MET A 365 12.31 11.68 -14.89
CA MET A 365 12.45 10.52 -15.78
C MET A 365 12.13 10.87 -17.25
N ARG A 366 11.15 11.74 -17.52
CA ARG A 366 10.90 12.26 -18.87
C ARG A 366 12.05 13.14 -19.37
N SER A 367 12.59 14.02 -18.53
CA SER A 367 13.74 14.86 -18.86
C SER A 367 14.99 14.03 -19.19
N ALA A 368 15.32 13.05 -18.35
CA ALA A 368 16.50 12.18 -18.49
C ALA A 368 16.55 11.40 -19.82
N TYR A 369 15.38 11.16 -20.43
CA TYR A 369 15.25 10.46 -21.72
C TYR A 369 14.78 11.37 -22.87
N SER A 370 14.73 12.69 -22.67
CA SER A 370 14.26 13.68 -23.66
C SER A 370 12.87 13.34 -24.23
N LEU A 371 11.94 12.96 -23.35
CA LEU A 371 10.58 12.56 -23.69
C LEU A 371 9.68 13.80 -23.84
N LYS A 372 9.01 13.93 -25.00
CA LYS A 372 8.35 15.17 -25.40
C LYS A 372 6.92 15.36 -24.86
N ARG A 373 6.26 14.30 -24.37
CA ARG A 373 4.85 14.38 -23.92
C ARG A 373 4.76 14.39 -22.40
N ASP A 374 4.36 15.53 -21.84
CA ASP A 374 4.08 15.67 -20.40
C ASP A 374 2.67 15.25 -20.00
N SER A 375 1.69 15.37 -20.90
CA SER A 375 0.29 15.02 -20.68
C SER A 375 -0.34 14.33 -21.91
N VAL A 376 -1.47 13.66 -21.70
CA VAL A 376 -2.31 13.20 -22.81
C VAL A 376 -2.97 14.40 -23.46
N ALA A 377 -2.55 14.71 -24.68
CA ALA A 377 -3.21 15.71 -25.51
C ALA A 377 -4.61 15.22 -25.91
N VAL A 378 -5.62 16.01 -25.53
CA VAL A 378 -7.04 15.79 -25.84
C VAL A 378 -7.30 16.20 -27.29
N GLY A 379 -8.02 15.37 -28.05
CA GLY A 379 -8.33 15.64 -29.46
C GLY A 379 -8.80 14.42 -30.24
N THR A 380 -9.15 14.63 -31.52
CA THR A 380 -9.88 13.70 -32.40
C THR A 380 -9.07 12.49 -32.92
N ARG A 381 -7.81 12.33 -32.52
CA ARG A 381 -6.97 11.19 -32.94
C ARG A 381 -7.33 9.91 -32.18
N ARG A 382 -7.13 8.75 -32.82
CA ARG A 382 -7.28 7.45 -32.14
C ARG A 382 -6.29 7.34 -30.97
N PRO A 383 -6.73 6.96 -29.76
CA PRO A 383 -5.83 6.75 -28.63
C PRO A 383 -4.87 5.58 -28.87
N ARG A 384 -3.62 5.74 -28.46
CA ARG A 384 -2.57 4.73 -28.64
C ARG A 384 -2.47 3.84 -27.40
N LEU A 385 -2.66 2.53 -27.57
CA LEU A 385 -2.63 1.51 -26.52
C LEU A 385 -1.36 0.66 -26.62
N LEU A 386 -0.47 0.80 -25.65
CA LEU A 386 0.67 -0.11 -25.47
C LEU A 386 0.23 -1.38 -24.72
N ILE A 387 0.40 -2.54 -25.34
CA ILE A 387 0.29 -3.85 -24.68
C ILE A 387 1.69 -4.36 -24.38
N ILE A 388 2.02 -4.47 -23.08
CA ILE A 388 3.23 -5.12 -22.60
C ILE A 388 3.07 -6.63 -22.74
N SER A 389 3.60 -7.17 -23.85
CA SER A 389 3.74 -8.60 -24.05
C SER A 389 4.86 -9.16 -23.19
N ARG A 390 4.78 -10.46 -22.88
CA ARG A 390 5.80 -11.18 -22.11
C ARG A 390 6.13 -12.52 -22.77
N GLU A 391 7.41 -12.85 -22.89
CA GLU A 391 7.85 -14.08 -23.54
C GLU A 391 8.04 -15.27 -22.58
N ARG A 392 8.25 -15.02 -21.29
CA ARG A 392 8.62 -16.06 -20.30
C ARG A 392 7.49 -16.55 -19.39
N THR A 393 6.91 -15.69 -18.57
CA THR A 393 5.82 -16.03 -17.61
C THR A 393 4.70 -15.00 -17.67
N ARG A 394 3.48 -15.35 -17.23
CA ARG A 394 2.28 -14.49 -17.30
C ARG A 394 2.08 -13.89 -18.70
N LYS A 395 2.19 -14.72 -19.73
CA LYS A 395 1.95 -14.37 -21.13
C LYS A 395 0.46 -14.21 -21.38
N PHE A 396 0.10 -13.51 -22.47
CA PHE A 396 -1.26 -13.50 -22.99
C PHE A 396 -1.46 -14.68 -23.95
N ALA A 397 -2.21 -15.70 -23.52
CA ALA A 397 -2.50 -16.90 -24.32
C ALA A 397 -3.36 -16.62 -25.57
N ASN A 398 -4.11 -15.51 -25.57
CA ASN A 398 -4.94 -15.07 -26.69
C ASN A 398 -4.65 -13.62 -27.13
N LEU A 399 -3.36 -13.23 -27.13
CA LEU A 399 -2.93 -11.85 -27.42
C LEU A 399 -3.49 -11.29 -28.75
N LYS A 400 -3.55 -12.10 -29.81
CA LYS A 400 -4.11 -11.70 -31.12
C LYS A 400 -5.56 -11.23 -31.02
N ASP A 401 -6.38 -11.92 -30.23
CA ASP A 401 -7.79 -11.55 -30.06
C ASP A 401 -7.95 -10.28 -29.21
N VAL A 402 -7.05 -10.06 -28.26
CA VAL A 402 -7.00 -8.85 -27.43
C VAL A 402 -6.62 -7.62 -28.26
N ILE A 403 -5.64 -7.76 -29.16
CA ILE A 403 -5.27 -6.73 -30.14
C ILE A 403 -6.48 -6.40 -31.01
N HIS A 404 -7.07 -7.41 -31.65
CA HIS A 404 -8.21 -7.21 -32.55
C HIS A 404 -9.43 -6.58 -31.85
N LEU A 405 -9.69 -6.94 -30.58
CA LEU A 405 -10.71 -6.29 -29.76
C LEU A 405 -10.41 -4.81 -29.54
N ALA A 406 -9.17 -4.46 -29.20
CA ALA A 406 -8.77 -3.07 -28.94
C ALA A 406 -8.81 -2.22 -30.22
N GLU A 407 -8.32 -2.73 -31.35
CA GLU A 407 -8.42 -2.07 -32.67
C GLU A 407 -9.89 -1.80 -33.04
N LYS A 408 -10.76 -2.81 -32.87
CA LYS A 408 -12.21 -2.70 -33.09
C LYS A 408 -12.90 -1.71 -32.15
N MET A 409 -12.26 -1.38 -31.02
CA MET A 409 -12.72 -0.35 -30.09
C MET A 409 -12.15 1.05 -30.38
N GLY A 410 -11.36 1.20 -31.44
CA GLY A 410 -10.83 2.49 -31.88
C GLY A 410 -9.43 2.84 -31.37
N TYR A 411 -8.74 1.91 -30.72
CA TYR A 411 -7.34 2.09 -30.35
C TYR A 411 -6.40 1.88 -31.54
N GLU A 412 -5.29 2.62 -31.58
CA GLU A 412 -4.09 2.23 -32.31
C GLU A 412 -3.24 1.37 -31.36
N VAL A 413 -3.04 0.09 -31.68
CA VAL A 413 -2.40 -0.86 -30.75
C VAL A 413 -0.91 -0.98 -31.06
N VAL A 414 -0.08 -0.76 -30.04
CA VAL A 414 1.36 -1.04 -30.05
C VAL A 414 1.61 -2.24 -29.15
N VAL A 415 2.36 -3.24 -29.61
CA VAL A 415 2.71 -4.43 -28.82
C VAL A 415 4.22 -4.49 -28.69
N SER A 416 4.73 -4.65 -27.46
CA SER A 416 6.16 -4.71 -27.22
C SER A 416 6.46 -5.39 -25.88
N GLU A 417 7.51 -6.22 -25.81
CA GLU A 417 8.10 -6.60 -24.54
C GLU A 417 9.05 -5.48 -24.07
N ALA A 418 9.18 -5.29 -22.75
CA ALA A 418 10.05 -4.26 -22.18
C ALA A 418 11.52 -4.49 -22.58
N ASN A 419 12.01 -3.68 -23.52
CA ASN A 419 13.27 -3.88 -24.23
C ASN A 419 14.51 -3.69 -23.31
N ILE A 420 15.64 -4.24 -23.74
CA ILE A 420 16.97 -3.96 -23.18
C ILE A 420 17.32 -2.49 -23.41
N ASP A 421 17.10 -1.97 -24.62
CA ASP A 421 17.23 -0.53 -24.92
C ASP A 421 16.06 0.25 -24.30
N LEU A 422 16.37 0.83 -23.13
CA LEU A 422 15.45 1.61 -22.34
C LEU A 422 15.16 3.00 -22.95
N ALA A 423 16.09 3.56 -23.74
CA ALA A 423 15.91 4.87 -24.35
C ALA A 423 14.90 4.83 -25.51
N GLN A 424 15.00 3.81 -26.37
CA GLN A 424 13.98 3.57 -27.40
C GLN A 424 12.64 3.19 -26.75
N PHE A 425 12.65 2.33 -25.73
CA PHE A 425 11.41 1.88 -25.09
C PHE A 425 10.67 3.01 -24.37
N SER A 426 11.37 3.92 -23.70
CA SER A 426 10.75 5.06 -23.02
C SER A 426 10.06 6.02 -23.99
N GLN A 427 10.61 6.22 -25.19
CA GLN A 427 9.96 6.97 -26.28
C GLN A 427 8.67 6.27 -26.75
N VAL A 428 8.67 4.94 -26.91
CA VAL A 428 7.46 4.16 -27.23
C VAL A 428 6.39 4.31 -26.15
N VAL A 429 6.75 4.18 -24.87
CA VAL A 429 5.81 4.33 -23.75
C VAL A 429 5.25 5.75 -23.68
N ASN A 430 6.10 6.78 -23.77
CA ASN A 430 5.67 8.18 -23.74
C ASN A 430 4.76 8.55 -24.92
N SER A 431 4.90 7.85 -26.05
CA SER A 431 4.06 8.03 -27.24
C SER A 431 2.64 7.46 -27.10
N CYS A 432 2.32 6.72 -26.03
CA CYS A 432 1.03 6.07 -25.81
C CYS A 432 0.13 6.81 -24.79
N ASP A 433 -1.18 6.61 -24.92
CA ASP A 433 -2.21 7.22 -24.06
C ASP A 433 -2.78 6.22 -23.04
N VAL A 434 -2.71 4.93 -23.36
CA VAL A 434 -3.03 3.81 -22.48
C VAL A 434 -1.88 2.81 -22.51
N MET A 435 -1.56 2.21 -21.37
CA MET A 435 -0.61 1.10 -21.25
C MET A 435 -1.30 -0.04 -20.49
N MET A 436 -1.17 -1.27 -20.98
CA MET A 436 -1.73 -2.45 -20.34
C MET A 436 -0.76 -3.62 -20.29
N GLY A 437 -0.94 -4.50 -19.31
CA GLY A 437 -0.15 -5.74 -19.23
C GLY A 437 -0.48 -6.55 -17.98
N VAL A 438 0.02 -7.79 -17.95
CA VAL A 438 -0.10 -8.63 -16.75
C VAL A 438 0.86 -8.17 -15.67
N HIS A 439 0.38 -8.14 -14.43
CA HIS A 439 1.13 -7.70 -13.25
C HIS A 439 2.57 -8.24 -13.23
N GLY A 440 3.55 -7.34 -13.18
CA GLY A 440 4.98 -7.67 -13.19
C GLY A 440 5.86 -6.48 -13.54
N ALA A 441 7.18 -6.69 -13.51
CA ALA A 441 8.19 -5.63 -13.63
C ALA A 441 8.14 -4.81 -14.93
N GLY A 442 7.56 -5.34 -16.01
CA GLY A 442 7.37 -4.57 -17.26
C GLY A 442 6.43 -3.37 -17.10
N LEU A 443 5.50 -3.40 -16.14
CA LEU A 443 4.60 -2.30 -15.86
C LEU A 443 5.29 -1.10 -15.18
N THR A 444 6.48 -1.26 -14.60
CA THR A 444 7.25 -0.16 -13.96
C THR A 444 7.56 0.98 -14.93
N ASN A 445 7.53 0.71 -16.24
CA ASN A 445 7.68 1.71 -17.29
C ASN A 445 6.60 2.82 -17.29
N ILE A 446 5.55 2.72 -16.46
CA ILE A 446 4.58 3.80 -16.24
C ILE A 446 5.23 5.15 -15.88
N VAL A 447 6.46 5.16 -15.36
CA VAL A 447 7.24 6.38 -15.09
C VAL A 447 7.46 7.26 -16.33
N PHE A 448 7.41 6.68 -17.53
CA PHE A 448 7.58 7.37 -18.81
C PHE A 448 6.25 7.80 -19.45
N LEU A 449 5.11 7.38 -18.89
CA LEU A 449 3.81 7.80 -19.41
C LEU A 449 3.61 9.31 -19.22
N PRO A 450 2.92 9.97 -20.14
CA PRO A 450 2.41 11.31 -19.90
C PRO A 450 1.36 11.28 -18.77
N THR A 451 1.25 12.37 -18.02
CA THR A 451 0.16 12.56 -17.06
C THR A 451 -1.21 12.40 -17.71
N ASN A 452 -2.22 11.98 -16.93
CA ASN A 452 -3.56 11.61 -17.37
C ASN A 452 -3.69 10.32 -18.21
N ALA A 453 -2.59 9.68 -18.62
CA ALA A 453 -2.62 8.38 -19.28
C ALA A 453 -3.22 7.28 -18.38
N VAL A 454 -3.72 6.21 -19.00
CA VAL A 454 -4.40 5.11 -18.30
C VAL A 454 -3.49 3.88 -18.19
N LEU A 455 -3.23 3.38 -16.98
CA LEU A 455 -2.67 2.05 -16.73
C LEU A 455 -3.81 1.03 -16.54
N ILE A 456 -3.84 -0.01 -17.38
CA ILE A 456 -4.70 -1.18 -17.20
C ILE A 456 -3.84 -2.35 -16.70
N GLN A 457 -3.95 -2.67 -15.42
CA GLN A 457 -3.26 -3.81 -14.82
C GLN A 457 -4.14 -5.07 -14.85
N ILE A 458 -3.67 -6.10 -15.56
CA ILE A 458 -4.26 -7.44 -15.49
C ILE A 458 -3.67 -8.17 -14.29
N VAL A 459 -4.49 -8.50 -13.29
CA VAL A 459 -4.06 -9.18 -12.06
C VAL A 459 -4.28 -10.70 -12.20
N PRO A 460 -3.21 -11.52 -12.11
CA PRO A 460 -3.32 -12.98 -12.19
C PRO A 460 -4.17 -13.58 -11.07
N TRP A 461 -4.64 -14.83 -11.29
CA TRP A 461 -5.36 -15.58 -10.26
C TRP A 461 -4.48 -15.82 -9.02
N GLY A 462 -5.08 -15.96 -7.84
CA GLY A 462 -4.37 -16.21 -6.58
C GLY A 462 -4.51 -15.15 -5.50
N GLY A 463 -5.43 -14.18 -5.65
CA GLY A 463 -5.72 -13.16 -4.64
C GLY A 463 -4.62 -12.11 -4.46
N LEU A 464 -4.07 -11.65 -5.59
CA LEU A 464 -2.87 -10.79 -5.63
C LEU A 464 -3.17 -9.27 -5.55
N ASN A 465 -4.42 -8.89 -5.26
CA ASN A 465 -4.91 -7.51 -5.26
C ASN A 465 -4.11 -6.59 -4.30
N TRP A 466 -3.53 -7.14 -3.22
CA TRP A 466 -2.68 -6.37 -2.32
C TRP A 466 -1.34 -5.98 -2.99
N ILE A 467 -0.77 -6.85 -3.82
CA ILE A 467 0.45 -6.59 -4.59
C ILE A 467 0.15 -5.58 -5.70
N ALA A 468 -0.95 -5.81 -6.44
CA ALA A 468 -1.46 -4.91 -7.47
C ALA A 468 -1.64 -3.49 -6.93
N ARG A 469 -2.32 -3.37 -5.78
CA ARG A 469 -2.58 -2.08 -5.13
C ARG A 469 -1.31 -1.38 -4.66
N THR A 470 -0.38 -2.12 -4.07
CA THR A 470 0.83 -1.55 -3.46
C THR A 470 1.84 -1.12 -4.51
N TYR A 471 2.00 -1.89 -5.60
CA TYR A 471 3.04 -1.64 -6.60
C TYR A 471 2.56 -0.83 -7.81
N PHE A 472 1.25 -0.73 -8.07
CA PHE A 472 0.75 -0.06 -9.28
C PHE A 472 -0.50 0.82 -9.11
N ASP A 473 -1.49 0.49 -8.27
CA ASP A 473 -2.64 1.38 -8.02
C ASP A 473 -2.22 2.72 -7.38
N LYS A 474 -1.60 2.66 -6.19
CA LYS A 474 -1.15 3.86 -5.48
C LYS A 474 -0.10 4.65 -6.28
N PRO A 475 0.98 4.02 -6.81
CA PRO A 475 1.99 4.75 -7.57
C PRO A 475 1.43 5.43 -8.82
N SER A 476 0.47 4.80 -9.52
CA SER A 476 -0.19 5.45 -10.67
C SER A 476 -0.88 6.75 -10.27
N LYS A 477 -1.64 6.74 -9.16
CA LYS A 477 -2.33 7.93 -8.67
C LYS A 477 -1.35 9.02 -8.23
N GLU A 478 -0.28 8.64 -7.55
CA GLU A 478 0.81 9.54 -7.13
C GLU A 478 1.56 10.15 -8.33
N MET A 479 1.64 9.45 -9.48
CA MET A 479 2.15 9.96 -10.76
C MET A 479 1.12 10.76 -11.59
N LYS A 480 -0.10 11.01 -11.09
CA LYS A 480 -1.25 11.57 -11.84
C LYS A 480 -1.63 10.75 -13.10
N LEU A 481 -1.63 9.43 -12.97
CA LEU A 481 -2.14 8.48 -13.96
C LEU A 481 -3.49 7.92 -13.53
N ASN A 482 -4.32 7.61 -14.52
CA ASN A 482 -5.58 6.90 -14.34
C ASN A 482 -5.30 5.39 -14.18
N TYR A 483 -5.84 4.74 -13.14
CA TYR A 483 -5.62 3.30 -12.90
C TYR A 483 -6.89 2.46 -13.08
N LEU A 484 -6.76 1.33 -13.77
CA LEU A 484 -7.79 0.31 -13.93
C LEU A 484 -7.23 -1.09 -13.61
N GLU A 485 -7.84 -1.77 -12.64
CA GLU A 485 -7.56 -3.18 -12.37
C GLU A 485 -8.51 -4.09 -13.15
N TYR A 486 -7.98 -5.18 -13.73
CA TYR A 486 -8.76 -6.32 -14.18
C TYR A 486 -8.23 -7.60 -13.53
N SER A 487 -8.86 -8.01 -12.43
CA SER A 487 -8.64 -9.31 -11.80
C SER A 487 -9.27 -10.42 -12.64
N ILE A 488 -8.47 -11.41 -13.04
CA ILE A 488 -8.92 -12.53 -13.88
C ILE A 488 -9.70 -13.57 -13.04
N SER A 489 -10.64 -14.28 -13.67
CA SER A 489 -11.25 -15.46 -13.03
C SER A 489 -10.38 -16.71 -13.24
N LYS A 490 -10.68 -17.80 -12.51
CA LYS A 490 -9.98 -19.07 -12.67
C LYS A 490 -10.07 -19.61 -14.11
N GLU A 491 -11.18 -19.38 -14.82
CA GLU A 491 -11.38 -19.75 -16.23
C GLU A 491 -10.48 -19.00 -17.22
N GLU A 492 -9.90 -17.87 -16.80
CA GLU A 492 -8.94 -17.07 -17.58
C GLU A 492 -7.47 -17.39 -17.23
N SER A 493 -7.23 -18.30 -16.28
CA SER A 493 -5.90 -18.71 -15.83
C SER A 493 -5.54 -20.08 -16.41
N THR A 494 -4.35 -20.23 -17.00
CA THR A 494 -3.88 -21.56 -17.47
C THR A 494 -3.57 -22.54 -16.33
N LEU A 495 -3.72 -22.15 -15.06
CA LEU A 495 -3.67 -23.07 -13.93
C LEU A 495 -4.74 -24.18 -14.04
N ILE A 496 -5.87 -23.93 -14.71
CA ILE A 496 -6.96 -24.93 -14.87
C ILE A 496 -6.56 -26.12 -15.74
N GLU A 497 -5.46 -26.00 -16.48
CA GLU A 497 -4.84 -27.05 -17.30
C GLU A 497 -3.78 -27.84 -16.49
N LYS A 498 -3.38 -27.32 -15.31
CA LYS A 498 -2.27 -27.83 -14.49
C LYS A 498 -2.72 -28.41 -13.15
N TYR A 499 -3.87 -28.01 -12.64
CA TYR A 499 -4.40 -28.40 -11.33
C TYR A 499 -5.87 -28.84 -11.43
N PRO A 500 -6.27 -29.89 -10.69
CA PRO A 500 -7.69 -30.25 -10.52
C PRO A 500 -8.54 -29.08 -10.02
N ARG A 501 -9.83 -29.06 -10.35
CA ARG A 501 -10.74 -27.93 -10.07
C ARG A 501 -11.04 -27.72 -8.58
N ASP A 502 -10.88 -28.76 -7.79
CA ASP A 502 -11.01 -28.87 -6.34
C ASP A 502 -9.69 -28.61 -5.58
N HIS A 503 -8.56 -28.57 -6.29
CA HIS A 503 -7.23 -28.32 -5.71
C HIS A 503 -7.14 -26.94 -5.03
N ALA A 504 -6.35 -26.85 -3.95
CA ALA A 504 -6.20 -25.64 -3.13
C ALA A 504 -5.87 -24.36 -3.93
N VAL A 505 -5.17 -24.49 -5.06
CA VAL A 505 -4.92 -23.41 -6.05
C VAL A 505 -6.20 -22.64 -6.46
N PHE A 506 -7.38 -23.27 -6.42
CA PHE A 506 -8.67 -22.65 -6.69
C PHE A 506 -9.60 -22.57 -5.47
N THR A 507 -9.55 -23.55 -4.57
CA THR A 507 -10.50 -23.68 -3.45
C THR A 507 -10.04 -22.97 -2.18
N ASP A 508 -8.74 -22.95 -1.88
CA ASP A 508 -8.13 -22.09 -0.86
C ASP A 508 -6.79 -21.51 -1.37
N PRO A 509 -6.82 -20.50 -2.26
CA PRO A 509 -5.59 -19.84 -2.71
C PRO A 509 -4.86 -19.11 -1.57
N ALA A 510 -5.47 -18.95 -0.39
CA ALA A 510 -4.85 -18.31 0.76
C ALA A 510 -3.86 -19.25 1.46
N SER A 511 -4.12 -20.56 1.51
CA SER A 511 -3.18 -21.58 2.02
C SER A 511 -1.76 -21.39 1.42
N ILE A 512 -1.66 -21.42 0.10
CA ILE A 512 -0.40 -21.25 -0.67
C ILE A 512 0.25 -19.88 -0.42
N ARG A 513 -0.54 -18.83 -0.12
CA ARG A 513 0.02 -17.52 0.28
C ARG A 513 0.60 -17.51 1.69
N LYS A 514 0.07 -18.32 2.62
CA LYS A 514 0.56 -18.42 4.00
C LYS A 514 1.90 -19.16 4.09
N GLU A 515 2.20 -20.03 3.14
CA GLU A 515 3.52 -20.65 2.97
C GLU A 515 4.61 -19.65 2.56
N GLY A 516 4.24 -18.41 2.21
CA GLY A 516 5.15 -17.28 2.02
C GLY A 516 5.32 -16.86 0.55
N TRP A 517 6.31 -16.00 0.31
CA TRP A 517 6.52 -15.40 -1.00
C TRP A 517 6.91 -16.41 -2.09
N ILE A 518 7.75 -17.40 -1.77
CA ILE A 518 8.30 -18.33 -2.76
C ILE A 518 7.20 -19.24 -3.37
N PRO A 519 6.39 -19.99 -2.58
CA PRO A 519 5.33 -20.84 -3.16
C PRO A 519 4.25 -20.02 -3.88
N MET A 520 3.86 -18.87 -3.30
CA MET A 520 2.92 -17.93 -3.91
C MET A 520 3.41 -17.45 -5.28
N LYS A 521 4.66 -17.00 -5.38
CA LYS A 521 5.28 -16.57 -6.64
C LYS A 521 5.35 -17.72 -7.64
N GLU A 522 5.81 -18.90 -7.20
CA GLU A 522 5.96 -20.05 -8.08
C GLU A 522 4.63 -20.44 -8.74
N VAL A 523 3.57 -20.60 -7.94
CA VAL A 523 2.24 -20.97 -8.44
C VAL A 523 1.58 -19.84 -9.22
N PHE A 524 1.46 -18.65 -8.62
CA PHE A 524 0.59 -17.59 -9.15
C PHE A 524 1.31 -16.54 -10.01
N LEU A 525 2.64 -16.50 -10.04
CA LEU A 525 3.41 -15.56 -10.87
C LEU A 525 4.33 -16.24 -11.89
N ASP A 526 4.77 -17.47 -11.66
CA ASP A 526 5.68 -18.15 -12.61
C ASP A 526 5.00 -19.28 -13.38
N LYS A 527 4.09 -20.05 -12.76
CA LYS A 527 3.38 -21.16 -13.39
C LYS A 527 2.07 -20.81 -14.12
N GLN A 528 1.58 -19.57 -14.09
CA GLN A 528 0.35 -19.18 -14.82
C GLN A 528 0.59 -18.18 -15.97
N ASP A 529 -0.19 -18.37 -17.03
CA ASP A 529 -0.43 -17.46 -18.13
C ASP A 529 -1.92 -17.08 -18.19
N VAL A 530 -2.26 -16.03 -18.95
CA VAL A 530 -3.58 -15.39 -18.93
C VAL A 530 -4.29 -15.50 -20.28
N LYS A 531 -5.50 -16.04 -20.29
CA LYS A 531 -6.41 -16.07 -21.44
C LYS A 531 -7.60 -15.15 -21.17
N LEU A 532 -7.53 -13.90 -21.64
CA LEU A 532 -8.53 -12.87 -21.33
C LEU A 532 -9.89 -13.19 -21.95
N ASN A 533 -10.95 -13.15 -21.14
CA ASN A 533 -12.32 -13.22 -21.61
C ASN A 533 -12.72 -11.88 -22.24
N LEU A 534 -12.73 -11.83 -23.57
CA LEU A 534 -12.98 -10.62 -24.36
C LEU A 534 -14.32 -9.94 -24.01
N ARG A 535 -15.36 -10.70 -23.65
CA ARG A 535 -16.67 -10.14 -23.26
C ARG A 535 -16.59 -9.40 -21.91
N ARG A 536 -15.84 -9.93 -20.95
CA ARG A 536 -15.58 -9.29 -19.64
C ARG A 536 -14.53 -8.19 -19.70
N PHE A 537 -13.57 -8.27 -20.62
CA PHE A 537 -12.50 -7.29 -20.77
C PHE A 537 -12.92 -6.05 -21.59
N LYS A 538 -13.83 -6.19 -22.57
CA LYS A 538 -14.35 -5.10 -23.40
C LYS A 538 -14.84 -3.87 -22.59
N PRO A 539 -15.59 -4.00 -21.48
CA PRO A 539 -15.94 -2.87 -20.61
C PRO A 539 -14.74 -2.09 -20.04
N VAL A 540 -13.62 -2.76 -19.75
CA VAL A 540 -12.39 -2.11 -19.23
C VAL A 540 -11.78 -1.19 -20.29
N LEU A 541 -11.64 -1.70 -21.53
CA LEU A 541 -11.19 -0.91 -22.67
C LEU A 541 -12.13 0.26 -22.98
N LYS A 542 -13.45 0.12 -22.79
CA LYS A 542 -14.42 1.22 -22.95
C LYS A 542 -14.22 2.27 -21.85
N LYS A 543 -14.00 1.85 -20.60
CA LYS A 543 -13.74 2.75 -19.47
C LYS A 543 -12.42 3.51 -19.63
N ALA A 544 -11.39 2.87 -20.17
CA ALA A 544 -10.12 3.54 -20.48
C ALA A 544 -10.31 4.68 -21.50
N LEU A 545 -11.07 4.48 -22.59
CA LEU A 545 -11.41 5.57 -23.52
C LEU A 545 -12.14 6.72 -22.79
N ALA A 546 -13.15 6.41 -21.99
CA ALA A 546 -13.92 7.41 -21.26
C ALA A 546 -13.03 8.27 -20.33
N LEU A 547 -12.02 7.67 -19.69
CA LEU A 547 -11.06 8.38 -18.83
C LEU A 547 -10.14 9.34 -19.60
N LEU A 548 -9.83 9.04 -20.87
CA LEU A 548 -9.08 9.97 -21.73
C LEU A 548 -9.95 11.17 -22.15
N HIS A 549 -11.23 10.92 -22.48
CA HIS A 549 -12.17 11.98 -22.86
C HIS A 549 -12.64 12.86 -21.69
N THR A 550 -12.54 12.41 -20.43
CA THR A 550 -12.90 13.25 -19.28
C THR A 550 -11.98 14.45 -19.02
N HIS A 551 -10.80 14.50 -19.65
CA HIS A 551 -9.85 15.62 -19.55
C HIS A 551 -10.18 16.80 -20.49
N GLU A 552 -11.25 16.69 -21.27
CA GLU A 552 -11.80 17.75 -22.12
C GLU A 552 -12.61 18.80 -21.32
N ARG A 553 -12.65 18.69 -19.98
CA ARG A 553 -13.49 19.52 -19.08
C ARG A 553 -12.81 19.84 -17.74
N SER A 554 -11.63 20.43 -17.78
CA SER A 554 -10.99 21.04 -16.60
C SER A 554 -10.74 22.54 -16.76
N GLU A 555 -11.63 23.23 -17.47
CA GLU A 555 -11.98 24.65 -17.36
C GLU A 555 -13.19 24.88 -18.29
N ASP A 556 -14.15 25.68 -17.81
CA ASP A 556 -15.44 26.02 -18.43
C ASP A 556 -16.56 24.96 -18.66
N SER A 557 -17.78 25.50 -18.58
CA SER A 557 -19.10 24.94 -18.89
C SER A 557 -19.77 24.00 -17.85
N ILE A 558 -20.68 24.65 -17.13
CA ILE A 558 -21.87 24.11 -16.46
C ILE A 558 -22.78 23.42 -17.50
N LEU A 559 -22.43 22.21 -17.98
CA LEU A 559 -23.39 21.32 -18.63
C LEU A 559 -22.93 19.84 -18.70
N GLY A 560 -23.69 18.95 -18.04
CA GLY A 560 -23.76 17.54 -18.43
C GLY A 560 -22.94 16.53 -17.62
N LYS A 561 -23.26 16.38 -16.32
CA LYS A 561 -23.12 15.13 -15.55
C LYS A 561 -24.31 14.97 -14.58
N LYS A 562 -25.47 14.58 -15.11
CA LYS A 562 -26.73 14.59 -14.33
C LYS A 562 -26.91 13.43 -13.35
N LEU A 563 -26.23 12.29 -13.56
CA LEU A 563 -26.24 11.16 -12.63
C LEU A 563 -24.89 10.43 -12.71
N MET A 564 -24.25 10.23 -11.56
CA MET A 564 -22.96 9.56 -11.41
C MET A 564 -22.98 8.62 -10.21
N CYS A 565 -23.10 7.31 -10.44
CA CYS A 565 -22.96 6.30 -9.39
C CYS A 565 -21.55 5.71 -9.34
N ASN A 566 -20.94 5.71 -8.16
CA ASN A 566 -19.68 5.06 -7.85
C ASN A 566 -19.91 3.82 -6.98
N PHE A 567 -19.93 2.66 -7.62
CA PHE A 567 -20.05 1.35 -6.98
C PHE A 567 -18.69 0.65 -6.74
N SER A 568 -17.57 1.35 -6.96
CA SER A 568 -16.23 0.73 -6.98
C SER A 568 -15.59 0.54 -5.60
N SER A 569 -16.10 1.21 -4.56
CA SER A 569 -15.64 1.02 -3.19
C SER A 569 -16.20 -0.30 -2.63
N SER A 570 -15.35 -1.03 -1.90
CA SER A 570 -15.77 -2.21 -1.14
C SER A 570 -16.54 -1.88 0.14
N ARG A 571 -16.57 -0.60 0.55
CA ARG A 571 -17.15 -0.14 1.82
C ARG A 571 -18.51 0.55 1.67
N THR A 572 -18.74 1.28 0.59
CA THR A 572 -19.94 2.12 0.42
C THR A 572 -20.29 2.25 -1.05
N ASP A 573 -21.57 2.47 -1.33
CA ASP A 573 -22.08 2.87 -2.64
C ASP A 573 -22.56 4.31 -2.53
N ILE A 574 -22.26 5.13 -3.56
CA ILE A 574 -22.64 6.54 -3.59
C ILE A 574 -23.06 6.95 -5.00
N CYS A 575 -24.17 7.66 -5.12
CA CYS A 575 -24.62 8.29 -6.37
C CYS A 575 -24.77 9.80 -6.18
N GLU A 576 -24.16 10.59 -7.06
CA GLU A 576 -24.36 12.05 -7.12
C GLU A 576 -25.23 12.37 -8.33
N ILE A 577 -26.28 13.17 -8.13
CA ILE A 577 -27.34 13.45 -9.11
C ILE A 577 -27.55 14.96 -9.20
N GLU A 578 -27.54 15.54 -10.40
CA GLU A 578 -27.70 16.98 -10.64
C GLU A 578 -28.76 17.23 -11.73
N GLY A 579 -29.79 18.02 -11.45
CA GLY A 579 -30.95 18.22 -12.33
C GLY A 579 -32.27 18.33 -11.56
N ASP A 580 -33.42 18.11 -12.21
CA ASP A 580 -34.72 18.02 -11.53
C ASP A 580 -34.84 16.65 -10.86
N VAL A 581 -34.25 16.51 -9.66
CA VAL A 581 -34.26 15.27 -8.88
C VAL A 581 -35.53 15.21 -8.05
N ARG A 582 -36.38 14.20 -8.27
CA ARG A 582 -37.64 14.00 -7.56
C ARG A 582 -37.56 12.75 -6.68
N ILE A 583 -37.82 12.90 -5.39
CA ILE A 583 -37.68 11.83 -4.40
C ILE A 583 -39.05 11.51 -3.82
N LEU A 584 -39.47 10.25 -3.95
CA LEU A 584 -40.72 9.72 -3.41
C LEU A 584 -40.39 8.64 -2.36
N GLY A 585 -40.40 9.05 -1.09
CA GLY A 585 -39.90 8.23 0.01
C GLY A 585 -40.67 6.95 0.26
N LYS A 586 -42.00 7.03 0.29
CA LYS A 586 -42.91 5.89 0.47
C LYS A 586 -42.74 4.76 -0.57
N ASN A 587 -42.26 5.08 -1.77
CA ASN A 587 -42.01 4.12 -2.85
C ASN A 587 -40.51 3.80 -3.01
N SER A 588 -39.66 4.23 -2.08
CA SER A 588 -38.20 4.09 -2.14
C SER A 588 -37.63 4.46 -3.51
N SER A 589 -38.12 5.54 -4.12
CA SER A 589 -37.82 5.86 -5.53
C SER A 589 -37.29 7.28 -5.70
N ILE A 590 -36.22 7.41 -6.45
CA ILE A 590 -35.53 8.66 -6.80
C ILE A 590 -35.48 8.74 -8.32
N PHE A 591 -36.02 9.81 -8.87
CA PHE A 591 -36.13 10.07 -10.29
C PHE A 591 -35.23 11.25 -10.66
N LEU A 592 -34.41 11.09 -11.69
CA LEU A 592 -33.84 12.22 -12.42
C LEU A 592 -34.72 12.47 -13.64
N VAL A 593 -35.24 13.68 -13.77
CA VAL A 593 -36.06 14.05 -14.94
C VAL A 593 -35.19 14.83 -15.92
N ASP A 594 -34.97 14.28 -17.11
CA ASP A 594 -34.38 15.02 -18.22
C ASP A 594 -35.49 15.74 -19.01
N SER A 595 -35.32 17.04 -19.21
CA SER A 595 -36.28 17.92 -19.88
C SER A 595 -35.80 18.41 -21.24
N ARG A 596 -34.84 17.72 -21.86
CA ARG A 596 -34.32 18.06 -23.19
C ARG A 596 -34.45 16.85 -24.12
N GLU A 597 -34.96 17.10 -25.32
CA GLU A 597 -35.00 16.15 -26.44
C GLU A 597 -33.60 15.85 -26.98
N ILE A 598 -32.75 15.25 -26.14
CA ILE A 598 -31.45 14.72 -26.52
C ILE A 598 -31.60 13.19 -26.48
N TYR A 599 -31.59 12.59 -27.65
CA TYR A 599 -31.69 11.15 -27.86
C TYR A 599 -30.59 10.40 -27.09
N ASP A 600 -30.93 9.79 -25.95
CA ASP A 600 -30.03 8.90 -25.22
C ASP A 600 -30.07 7.49 -25.86
N PRO A 601 -28.92 6.94 -26.33
CA PRO A 601 -28.86 5.57 -26.84
C PRO A 601 -29.05 4.48 -25.76
N CYS A 602 -29.17 4.85 -24.48
CA CYS A 602 -29.33 3.97 -23.33
C CYS A 602 -30.62 4.30 -22.57
N GLY A 603 -31.76 3.74 -23.02
CA GLY A 603 -33.08 4.01 -22.43
C GLY A 603 -33.24 3.55 -20.98
N ASP A 604 -34.15 4.20 -20.25
CA ASP A 604 -34.69 3.94 -18.90
C ASP A 604 -33.82 3.05 -17.97
N GLU A 605 -32.56 3.44 -17.75
CA GLU A 605 -31.72 2.72 -16.79
C GLU A 605 -32.28 2.89 -15.36
N THR A 606 -32.44 1.75 -14.68
CA THR A 606 -32.85 1.65 -13.28
C THR A 606 -31.70 1.07 -12.48
N TRP A 607 -31.30 1.76 -11.41
CA TRP A 607 -30.27 1.29 -10.48
C TRP A 607 -30.87 1.07 -9.08
N TRP A 608 -30.23 0.22 -8.29
CA TRP A 608 -30.58 -0.04 -6.91
C TRP A 608 -29.40 0.33 -6.01
N ILE A 609 -29.69 1.04 -4.92
CA ILE A 609 -28.70 1.46 -3.93
C ILE A 609 -29.24 1.27 -2.52
N LYS A 610 -28.44 0.66 -1.66
CA LYS A 610 -28.68 0.63 -0.21
C LYS A 610 -27.77 1.66 0.43
N PRO A 611 -28.29 2.84 0.85
CA PRO A 611 -27.45 3.99 1.19
C PRO A 611 -26.91 3.89 2.63
N TYR A 612 -26.18 2.80 2.92
CA TYR A 612 -25.55 2.50 4.20
C TYR A 612 -24.06 2.10 4.02
N PRO A 613 -23.11 2.77 4.70
CA PRO A 613 -21.67 2.51 4.53
C PRO A 613 -21.11 1.20 5.12
N ARG A 614 -21.67 0.03 4.78
CA ARG A 614 -21.00 -1.29 4.94
C ARG A 614 -21.36 -2.26 3.80
N LYS A 615 -21.13 -1.86 2.54
CA LYS A 615 -21.50 -2.61 1.33
C LYS A 615 -21.19 -4.12 1.38
N SER A 616 -19.99 -4.49 1.81
CA SER A 616 -19.55 -5.89 1.87
C SER A 616 -20.17 -6.71 3.02
N ASP A 617 -20.74 -6.07 4.03
CA ASP A 617 -21.26 -6.73 5.23
C ASP A 617 -22.70 -7.19 5.01
N LYS A 618 -22.86 -8.48 4.64
CA LYS A 618 -24.17 -9.07 4.35
C LYS A 618 -25.15 -8.98 5.52
N GLU A 619 -24.68 -9.02 6.78
CA GLU A 619 -25.55 -8.97 7.96
C GLU A 619 -26.05 -7.55 8.23
N ALA A 620 -25.17 -6.54 8.12
CA ALA A 620 -25.57 -5.14 8.16
C ALA A 620 -26.59 -4.82 7.04
N MET A 621 -26.28 -5.23 5.82
CA MET A 621 -27.05 -4.90 4.60
C MET A 621 -28.35 -5.73 4.46
N ARG A 622 -28.52 -6.82 5.21
CA ARG A 622 -29.74 -7.65 5.23
C ARG A 622 -30.99 -6.85 5.56
N ASN A 623 -30.85 -5.85 6.43
CA ASN A 623 -31.96 -5.08 6.98
C ASN A 623 -32.01 -3.62 6.51
N VAL A 624 -31.04 -3.17 5.69
CA VAL A 624 -31.00 -1.81 5.12
C VAL A 624 -32.00 -1.71 3.96
N GLY A 625 -32.84 -0.68 3.98
CA GLY A 625 -33.76 -0.35 2.89
C GLY A 625 -33.03 -0.06 1.58
N GLU A 626 -33.56 -0.58 0.48
CA GLU A 626 -33.06 -0.33 -0.86
C GLU A 626 -33.85 0.79 -1.52
N LEU A 627 -33.15 1.70 -2.18
CA LEU A 627 -33.70 2.79 -2.97
C LEU A 627 -33.47 2.51 -4.46
N THR A 628 -34.49 2.82 -5.25
CA THR A 628 -34.52 2.71 -6.69
C THR A 628 -34.18 4.06 -7.30
N LEU A 629 -33.20 4.11 -8.19
CA LEU A 629 -32.82 5.28 -8.97
C LEU A 629 -33.30 5.07 -10.40
N ARG A 630 -33.96 6.06 -11.01
CA ARG A 630 -34.43 5.99 -12.40
C ARG A 630 -34.12 7.30 -13.13
N SER A 631 -33.59 7.19 -14.35
CA SER A 631 -33.60 8.31 -15.29
C SER A 631 -34.91 8.28 -16.07
N LEU A 632 -35.57 9.43 -16.23
CA LEU A 632 -36.80 9.56 -17.01
C LEU A 632 -36.61 10.58 -18.13
N ASN A 633 -37.01 10.19 -19.34
CA ASN A 633 -36.86 10.97 -20.57
C ASN A 633 -38.03 11.94 -20.85
N SER A 634 -39.08 11.91 -20.02
CA SER A 634 -40.26 12.78 -20.12
C SER A 634 -40.67 13.33 -18.76
N LEU A 635 -41.19 14.56 -18.77
CA LEU A 635 -41.81 15.18 -17.60
C LEU A 635 -43.17 14.55 -17.23
N GLU A 636 -43.83 13.88 -18.17
CA GLU A 636 -45.16 13.30 -17.99
C GLU A 636 -45.12 12.00 -17.17
N ASP A 637 -44.09 11.18 -17.37
CA ASP A 637 -43.85 9.94 -16.60
C ASP A 637 -43.30 10.22 -15.18
N ALA A 638 -42.85 11.45 -14.93
CA ALA A 638 -42.23 11.83 -13.67
C ALA A 638 -43.26 12.32 -12.63
N PRO A 639 -43.22 11.82 -11.38
CA PRO A 639 -44.18 12.23 -10.35
C PRO A 639 -44.10 13.76 -10.12
N ARG A 640 -45.24 14.44 -10.06
CA ARG A 640 -45.29 15.90 -9.93
C ARG A 640 -44.78 16.35 -8.56
N CYS A 641 -43.86 17.31 -8.53
CA CYS A 641 -43.33 17.89 -7.30
C CYS A 641 -44.47 18.41 -6.40
N THR A 642 -44.50 17.92 -5.16
CA THR A 642 -45.41 18.39 -4.10
C THR A 642 -44.71 19.42 -3.21
N ASP A 643 -43.40 19.26 -3.02
CA ASP A 643 -42.53 20.23 -2.34
C ASP A 643 -41.28 20.46 -3.22
N ARG A 644 -40.79 21.71 -3.29
CA ARG A 644 -39.61 22.09 -4.08
C ARG A 644 -38.60 22.79 -3.18
N HIS A 645 -37.40 22.24 -3.16
CA HIS A 645 -36.25 22.73 -2.41
C HIS A 645 -35.23 23.37 -3.37
N HIS A 646 -34.45 24.32 -2.87
CA HIS A 646 -33.40 25.02 -3.64
C HIS A 646 -31.99 24.57 -3.23
N GLU A 647 -31.88 23.98 -2.04
CA GLU A 647 -30.71 23.32 -1.50
C GLU A 647 -30.54 21.90 -2.07
N PRO A 648 -29.31 21.35 -2.12
CA PRO A 648 -29.08 19.93 -2.40
C PRO A 648 -29.58 19.02 -1.26
N ALA A 649 -29.84 17.74 -1.60
CA ALA A 649 -30.15 16.68 -0.64
C ALA A 649 -28.98 15.70 -0.42
N ILE A 650 -28.88 15.12 0.79
CA ILE A 650 -28.12 13.88 1.05
C ILE A 650 -29.07 12.84 1.64
N VAL A 651 -29.14 11.66 1.00
CA VAL A 651 -30.03 10.55 1.34
C VAL A 651 -29.24 9.38 1.93
N PHE A 652 -29.57 8.96 3.16
CA PHE A 652 -28.86 7.85 3.83
C PHE A 652 -29.76 7.04 4.77
N SER A 653 -29.36 5.79 5.03
CA SER A 653 -30.02 4.89 5.97
C SER A 653 -29.38 4.96 7.35
N VAL A 654 -30.21 4.93 8.41
CA VAL A 654 -29.75 4.76 9.80
C VAL A 654 -30.01 3.35 10.34
N ARG A 655 -30.03 2.33 9.46
CA ARG A 655 -30.17 0.91 9.85
C ARG A 655 -28.84 0.26 10.22
N GLY A 656 -28.46 -0.83 9.55
CA GLY A 656 -27.31 -1.67 9.87
C GLY A 656 -27.07 -1.83 11.37
N TYR A 657 -25.85 -1.48 11.79
CA TYR A 657 -25.38 -1.60 13.17
C TYR A 657 -25.50 -0.31 14.01
N THR A 658 -26.16 0.75 13.54
CA THR A 658 -26.21 2.07 14.22
C THR A 658 -26.72 2.08 15.66
N LYS A 659 -27.39 1.00 16.12
CA LYS A 659 -27.72 0.79 17.53
C LYS A 659 -26.47 0.75 18.41
N ASN A 660 -25.36 0.22 17.89
CA ASN A 660 -24.06 0.24 18.54
C ASN A 660 -23.42 1.62 18.38
N TYR A 661 -22.94 2.20 19.48
CA TYR A 661 -22.43 3.56 19.53
C TYR A 661 -21.16 3.78 18.68
N PHE A 662 -20.28 2.78 18.55
CA PHE A 662 -19.12 2.83 17.65
C PHE A 662 -19.60 2.98 16.19
N HIS A 663 -20.54 2.13 15.79
CA HIS A 663 -21.12 2.14 14.45
C HIS A 663 -21.93 3.41 14.14
N ALA A 664 -22.59 4.03 15.13
CA ALA A 664 -23.22 5.33 14.94
C ALA A 664 -22.21 6.37 14.42
N PHE A 665 -21.01 6.42 15.00
CA PHE A 665 -19.94 7.31 14.53
C PHE A 665 -19.31 6.82 13.23
N THR A 666 -18.83 5.58 13.18
CA THR A 666 -18.00 5.11 12.07
C THR A 666 -18.78 4.73 10.80
N ASP A 667 -20.07 4.40 10.90
CA ASP A 667 -20.91 4.05 9.75
C ASP A 667 -21.79 5.21 9.30
N VAL A 668 -22.05 6.23 10.14
CA VAL A 668 -22.93 7.36 9.79
C VAL A 668 -22.33 8.74 10.09
N LEU A 669 -22.00 9.09 11.34
CA LEU A 669 -21.72 10.50 11.68
C LEU A 669 -20.43 11.05 11.05
N VAL A 670 -19.36 10.25 11.00
CA VAL A 670 -18.10 10.62 10.31
C VAL A 670 -18.30 10.60 8.78
N PRO A 671 -18.83 9.54 8.15
CA PRO A 671 -19.25 9.54 6.74
C PRO A 671 -20.16 10.71 6.33
N LEU A 672 -21.10 11.12 7.18
CA LEU A 672 -22.00 12.23 6.91
C LEU A 672 -21.28 13.58 7.01
N PHE A 673 -20.36 13.76 7.96
CA PHE A 673 -19.48 14.92 7.98
C PHE A 673 -18.69 15.00 6.66
N GLU A 674 -18.00 13.94 6.24
CA GLU A 674 -17.27 13.84 4.97
C GLU A 674 -18.15 14.12 3.74
N THR A 675 -19.41 13.68 3.75
CA THR A 675 -20.33 13.89 2.63
C THR A 675 -20.96 15.29 2.62
N SER A 676 -21.12 15.93 3.78
CA SER A 676 -21.85 17.21 3.93
C SER A 676 -20.97 18.46 4.11
N TYR A 677 -19.69 18.31 4.46
CA TYR A 677 -18.81 19.43 4.88
C TYR A 677 -18.73 20.55 3.84
N ASP A 678 -18.56 20.19 2.57
CA ASP A 678 -18.33 21.16 1.50
C ASP A 678 -19.55 22.05 1.20
N PHE A 679 -20.75 21.64 1.61
CA PHE A 679 -21.99 22.41 1.46
C PHE A 679 -22.18 23.54 2.49
N ASN A 680 -21.31 23.66 3.51
CA ASN A 680 -21.39 24.73 4.51
C ASN A 680 -22.80 24.93 5.12
N ARG A 681 -23.44 23.81 5.50
CA ARG A 681 -24.81 23.73 6.03
C ARG A 681 -25.96 24.05 5.04
N GLU A 682 -25.66 24.34 3.78
CA GLU A 682 -26.63 24.46 2.68
C GLU A 682 -26.92 23.08 2.05
N VAL A 683 -27.43 22.13 2.84
CA VAL A 683 -27.79 20.80 2.37
C VAL A 683 -28.85 20.18 3.28
N ARG A 684 -29.87 19.53 2.72
CA ARG A 684 -30.94 18.86 3.48
C ARG A 684 -30.66 17.37 3.63
N PHE A 685 -30.96 16.83 4.81
CA PHE A 685 -30.83 15.39 5.09
C PHE A 685 -32.16 14.68 4.96
N LEU A 686 -32.20 13.62 4.16
CA LEU A 686 -33.33 12.71 3.98
C LEU A 686 -32.92 11.35 4.52
N VAL A 687 -33.58 10.89 5.57
CA VAL A 687 -33.19 9.67 6.29
C VAL A 687 -34.23 8.57 6.08
N THR A 688 -33.77 7.45 5.52
CA THR A 688 -34.54 6.20 5.46
C THR A 688 -34.11 5.25 6.60
N ASP A 689 -34.92 4.23 6.87
CA ASP A 689 -34.84 3.39 8.06
C ASP A 689 -34.87 4.18 9.38
N PHE A 690 -35.70 5.22 9.42
CA PHE A 690 -35.68 6.29 10.41
C PHE A 690 -35.93 5.78 11.83
N ARG A 691 -35.04 6.15 12.75
CA ARG A 691 -35.09 5.73 14.17
C ARG A 691 -35.21 6.94 15.09
N PRO A 692 -36.42 7.33 15.54
CA PRO A 692 -36.63 8.58 16.30
C PRO A 692 -35.74 8.72 17.54
N LYS A 693 -35.57 7.65 18.34
CA LYS A 693 -34.69 7.65 19.52
C LYS A 693 -33.21 7.89 19.16
N TRP A 694 -32.75 7.35 18.03
CA TRP A 694 -31.37 7.52 17.54
C TRP A 694 -31.17 8.93 16.96
N MET A 695 -32.13 9.41 16.16
CA MET A 695 -32.11 10.76 15.60
C MET A 695 -32.10 11.83 16.69
N ASN A 696 -32.95 11.70 17.72
CA ASN A 696 -32.97 12.63 18.85
C ASN A 696 -31.64 12.67 19.61
N ARG A 697 -31.00 11.51 19.81
CA ARG A 697 -29.69 11.39 20.50
C ARG A 697 -28.58 12.19 19.82
N PHE A 698 -28.59 12.23 18.48
CA PHE A 698 -27.57 12.91 17.67
C PHE A 698 -28.06 14.21 17.02
N LEU A 699 -29.26 14.69 17.36
CA LEU A 699 -29.87 15.91 16.80
C LEU A 699 -28.96 17.16 16.85
N PRO A 700 -28.14 17.40 17.90
CA PRO A 700 -27.19 18.52 17.89
C PRO A 700 -26.18 18.46 16.74
N ILE A 701 -25.75 17.27 16.32
CA ILE A 701 -24.82 17.08 15.20
C ILE A 701 -25.52 17.44 13.89
N PHE A 702 -26.72 16.90 13.64
CA PHE A 702 -27.49 17.19 12.43
C PHE A 702 -27.78 18.68 12.25
N LYS A 703 -28.19 19.38 13.32
CA LYS A 703 -28.43 20.85 13.32
C LYS A 703 -27.17 21.70 13.12
N ASN A 704 -25.98 21.13 13.26
CA ASN A 704 -24.72 21.80 12.96
C ASN A 704 -24.15 21.43 11.57
N LEU A 705 -24.48 20.26 11.02
CA LEU A 705 -24.14 19.87 9.64
C LEU A 705 -25.11 20.45 8.59
N SER A 706 -26.37 20.71 8.97
CA SER A 706 -27.41 21.33 8.13
C SER A 706 -28.10 22.46 8.90
N ARG A 707 -28.58 23.49 8.20
CA ARG A 707 -29.53 24.47 8.76
C ARG A 707 -31.00 24.04 8.60
N TYR A 708 -31.25 23.03 7.80
CA TYR A 708 -32.56 22.51 7.45
C TYR A 708 -32.92 21.30 8.33
N ASP A 709 -34.20 21.16 8.65
CA ASP A 709 -34.69 19.98 9.39
C ASP A 709 -34.57 18.69 8.57
N VAL A 710 -34.27 17.60 9.27
CA VAL A 710 -34.11 16.26 8.71
C VAL A 710 -35.47 15.68 8.35
N ILE A 711 -35.64 15.24 7.10
CA ILE A 711 -36.86 14.59 6.64
C ILE A 711 -36.80 13.08 6.93
N ASN A 712 -37.87 12.56 7.54
CA ASN A 712 -38.10 11.12 7.67
C ASN A 712 -38.69 10.57 6.37
N LEU A 713 -37.83 9.98 5.53
CA LEU A 713 -38.20 9.55 4.20
C LEU A 713 -39.21 8.38 4.20
N ASP A 714 -39.19 7.54 5.23
CA ASP A 714 -40.09 6.37 5.34
C ASP A 714 -41.55 6.75 5.63
N LYS A 715 -41.81 8.02 5.99
CA LYS A 715 -43.14 8.55 6.34
C LYS A 715 -43.57 9.75 5.51
N ASP A 716 -42.72 10.24 4.61
CA ASP A 716 -43.08 11.35 3.73
C ASP A 716 -43.82 10.81 2.49
N ASP A 717 -45.05 11.29 2.29
CA ASP A 717 -45.93 10.97 1.17
C ASP A 717 -45.82 11.97 0.01
N ARG A 718 -45.07 13.05 0.21
CA ARG A 718 -44.84 14.11 -0.77
C ARG A 718 -43.76 13.71 -1.78
N VAL A 719 -43.85 14.26 -2.98
CA VAL A 719 -42.77 14.23 -3.97
C VAL A 719 -41.86 15.41 -3.70
N LEU A 720 -40.68 15.14 -3.12
CA LEU A 720 -39.70 16.14 -2.73
C LEU A 720 -38.72 16.39 -3.88
N CYS A 721 -38.64 17.62 -4.37
CA CYS A 721 -37.83 17.96 -5.54
C CYS A 721 -36.63 18.83 -5.19
N PHE A 722 -35.45 18.46 -5.69
CA PHE A 722 -34.16 19.10 -5.41
C PHE A 722 -33.37 19.34 -6.71
N PRO A 723 -32.52 20.39 -6.79
CA PRO A 723 -31.61 20.62 -7.93
C PRO A 723 -30.41 19.66 -7.94
N ARG A 724 -30.11 19.02 -6.81
CA ARG A 724 -29.04 18.02 -6.66
C ARG A 724 -29.36 17.08 -5.50
N ALA A 725 -28.98 15.81 -5.62
CA ALA A 725 -29.00 14.85 -4.52
C ALA A 725 -27.71 14.02 -4.49
N ILE A 726 -27.28 13.62 -3.29
CA ILE A 726 -26.30 12.55 -3.08
C ILE A 726 -27.01 11.42 -2.36
N VAL A 727 -26.85 10.18 -2.83
CA VAL A 727 -27.49 8.99 -2.25
C VAL A 727 -26.39 8.04 -1.78
N GLY A 728 -26.36 7.74 -0.49
CA GLY A 728 -25.22 7.11 0.18
C GLY A 728 -24.28 8.13 0.83
N LEU A 729 -23.27 7.63 1.56
CA LEU A 729 -22.26 8.46 2.24
C LEU A 729 -20.85 8.00 1.85
N ARG A 730 -19.93 8.96 1.73
CA ARG A 730 -18.49 8.71 1.54
C ARG A 730 -17.91 8.07 2.80
N ARG A 731 -16.99 7.11 2.66
CA ARG A 731 -16.35 6.42 3.79
C ARG A 731 -14.97 5.90 3.41
N HIS A 732 -13.97 6.31 4.18
CA HIS A 732 -12.59 5.85 4.05
C HIS A 732 -12.24 4.64 4.93
N ALA A 733 -12.04 4.85 6.22
CA ALA A 733 -11.67 3.83 7.20
C ALA A 733 -12.62 3.88 8.41
N ASP A 734 -12.23 3.31 9.55
CA ASP A 734 -13.07 3.28 10.76
C ASP A 734 -12.64 4.40 11.70
N LEU A 735 -13.58 5.26 12.12
CA LEU A 735 -13.30 6.54 12.83
C LEU A 735 -12.20 7.40 12.18
N SER A 736 -12.22 7.49 10.85
CA SER A 736 -11.20 8.16 10.03
C SER A 736 -11.84 8.93 8.86
N VAL A 737 -11.18 10.00 8.41
CA VAL A 737 -11.59 10.89 7.31
C VAL A 737 -10.44 10.98 6.32
N ASP A 738 -10.73 10.74 5.04
CA ASP A 738 -9.75 10.91 3.95
C ASP A 738 -9.65 12.40 3.57
N PRO A 739 -8.46 13.03 3.64
CA PRO A 739 -8.29 14.40 3.17
C PRO A 739 -8.21 14.51 1.64
N SER A 740 -7.96 13.41 0.92
CA SER A 740 -7.73 13.42 -0.54
C SER A 740 -8.95 13.74 -1.43
N PRO A 741 -10.22 13.45 -1.08
CA PRO A 741 -11.36 13.70 -1.97
C PRO A 741 -11.85 15.15 -1.99
N SER A 742 -11.46 15.98 -1.01
CA SER A 742 -11.97 17.36 -0.89
C SER A 742 -10.95 18.40 -1.39
N PRO A 743 -11.38 19.37 -2.21
CA PRO A 743 -10.57 20.55 -2.54
C PRO A 743 -10.12 21.39 -1.32
N LYS A 744 -10.74 21.18 -0.15
CA LYS A 744 -10.44 21.89 1.10
C LYS A 744 -9.60 21.07 2.11
N GLY A 745 -9.29 19.81 1.82
CA GLY A 745 -8.35 18.99 2.60
C GLY A 745 -8.67 18.78 4.08
N TYR A 746 -9.95 18.63 4.45
CA TYR A 746 -10.35 18.40 5.85
C TYR A 746 -10.00 16.99 6.36
N SER A 747 -9.87 16.86 7.68
CA SER A 747 -9.31 15.69 8.36
C SER A 747 -10.11 15.28 9.60
N MET A 748 -9.68 14.21 10.29
CA MET A 748 -10.23 13.86 11.61
C MET A 748 -10.06 14.95 12.67
N VAL A 749 -9.03 15.80 12.56
CA VAL A 749 -8.87 16.97 13.45
C VAL A 749 -9.99 17.98 13.23
N ASP A 750 -10.47 18.13 11.99
CA ASP A 750 -11.59 19.01 11.65
C ASP A 750 -12.93 18.42 12.10
N PHE A 751 -13.09 17.09 12.03
CA PHE A 751 -14.22 16.40 12.65
C PHE A 751 -14.24 16.60 14.17
N VAL A 752 -13.12 16.41 14.87
CA VAL A 752 -13.01 16.69 16.30
C VAL A 752 -13.32 18.17 16.58
N ARG A 753 -12.76 19.13 15.84
CA ARG A 753 -13.07 20.56 15.99
C ARG A 753 -14.54 20.89 15.74
N PHE A 754 -15.18 20.18 14.81
CA PHE A 754 -16.63 20.25 14.61
C PHE A 754 -17.39 19.73 15.86
N MET A 755 -17.08 18.53 16.35
CA MET A 755 -17.71 17.95 17.55
C MET A 755 -17.54 18.86 18.79
N ARG A 756 -16.38 19.50 18.94
CA ARG A 756 -16.12 20.50 19.99
C ARG A 756 -17.09 21.68 19.93
N ARG A 757 -17.35 22.22 18.73
CA ARG A 757 -18.32 23.31 18.53
C ARG A 757 -19.75 22.86 18.84
N VAL A 758 -20.17 21.68 18.36
CA VAL A 758 -21.52 21.11 18.59
C VAL A 758 -21.88 21.05 20.07
N TYR A 759 -20.96 20.63 20.93
CA TYR A 759 -21.21 20.43 22.36
C TYR A 759 -20.64 21.54 23.27
N SER A 760 -20.11 22.62 22.67
CA SER A 760 -19.49 23.76 23.37
C SER A 760 -18.38 23.35 24.33
N LEU A 761 -17.48 22.48 23.86
CA LEU A 761 -16.38 21.90 24.63
C LEU A 761 -15.22 22.89 24.79
N LYS A 762 -14.80 23.15 26.03
CA LYS A 762 -13.91 24.28 26.37
C LYS A 762 -12.40 23.99 26.23
N ARG A 763 -11.94 22.75 26.46
CA ARG A 763 -10.49 22.45 26.51
C ARG A 763 -9.98 21.99 25.15
N ASP A 764 -9.21 22.79 24.41
CA ASP A 764 -8.67 22.41 23.09
C ASP A 764 -7.55 21.36 23.17
N SER A 765 -6.58 21.54 24.07
CA SER A 765 -5.44 20.65 24.30
C SER A 765 -5.27 20.33 25.79
N VAL A 766 -4.61 19.21 26.08
CA VAL A 766 -3.99 18.97 27.38
C VAL A 766 -2.82 19.94 27.52
N VAL A 767 -2.80 20.64 28.65
CA VAL A 767 -1.71 21.52 29.11
C VAL A 767 -1.23 20.92 30.42
N GLY A 768 0.08 20.96 30.67
CA GLY A 768 0.72 20.34 31.83
C GLY A 768 0.00 20.64 33.15
N THR A 769 -0.56 19.60 33.78
CA THR A 769 -1.28 19.69 35.06
C THR A 769 -0.55 18.87 36.12
N LYS A 770 -0.40 19.44 37.32
CA LYS A 770 0.19 18.74 38.49
C LYS A 770 -0.63 17.54 38.96
N ARG A 771 -1.90 17.45 38.54
CA ARG A 771 -2.82 16.35 38.88
C ARG A 771 -3.68 15.99 37.66
N PRO A 772 -3.22 15.07 36.79
CA PRO A 772 -3.98 14.67 35.61
C PRO A 772 -5.31 14.02 35.94
N ARG A 773 -6.35 14.32 35.16
CA ARG A 773 -7.70 13.78 35.34
C ARG A 773 -7.88 12.53 34.47
N LEU A 774 -8.13 11.38 35.10
CA LEU A 774 -8.28 10.06 34.47
C LEU A 774 -9.75 9.66 34.42
N LEU A 775 -10.30 9.47 33.22
CA LEU A 775 -11.62 8.86 33.02
C LEU A 775 -11.49 7.34 32.86
N ILE A 776 -12.11 6.56 33.74
CA ILE A 776 -12.29 5.12 33.58
C ILE A 776 -13.67 4.85 33.01
N ILE A 777 -13.73 4.33 31.79
CA ILE A 777 -14.95 3.84 31.16
C ILE A 777 -15.29 2.45 31.70
N THR A 778 -16.33 2.38 32.53
CA THR A 778 -16.90 1.12 33.03
C THR A 778 -18.01 0.61 32.10
N ARG A 779 -18.53 -0.60 32.39
CA ARG A 779 -19.57 -1.29 31.61
C ARG A 779 -20.42 -2.14 32.55
N GLU A 780 -21.73 -2.22 32.31
CA GLU A 780 -22.68 -2.99 33.13
C GLU A 780 -22.94 -4.41 32.60
N GLU A 781 -22.76 -4.68 31.31
CA GLU A 781 -23.12 -5.97 30.69
C GLU A 781 -21.94 -6.94 30.48
N THR A 782 -20.92 -6.53 29.71
CA THR A 782 -19.80 -7.39 29.26
C THR A 782 -18.49 -6.60 29.21
N ARG A 783 -17.33 -7.26 29.34
CA ARG A 783 -15.99 -6.63 29.37
C ARG A 783 -15.88 -5.56 30.46
N LYS A 784 -16.36 -5.90 31.66
CA LYS A 784 -16.31 -5.05 32.86
C LYS A 784 -14.94 -5.15 33.53
N PHE A 785 -14.60 -4.15 34.34
CA PHE A 785 -13.49 -4.25 35.30
C PHE A 785 -14.00 -4.82 36.62
N VAL A 786 -13.60 -6.04 36.96
CA VAL A 786 -13.99 -6.73 38.20
C VAL A 786 -13.41 -6.01 39.43
N ASN A 787 -12.17 -5.50 39.32
CA ASN A 787 -11.44 -4.81 40.37
C ASN A 787 -11.40 -3.27 40.21
N THR A 788 -12.51 -2.67 39.74
CA THR A 788 -12.60 -1.21 39.49
C THR A 788 -12.13 -0.37 40.70
N LYS A 789 -12.48 -0.77 41.94
CA LYS A 789 -12.10 -0.03 43.16
C LYS A 789 -10.59 0.04 43.34
N ASP A 790 -9.88 -1.05 43.04
CA ASP A 790 -8.45 -1.14 43.29
C ASP A 790 -7.66 -0.42 42.19
N ILE A 791 -8.18 -0.41 40.95
CA ILE A 791 -7.68 0.44 39.85
C ILE A 791 -7.82 1.93 40.21
N VAL A 792 -8.98 2.34 40.75
CA VAL A 792 -9.22 3.72 41.21
C VAL A 792 -8.28 4.09 42.36
N HIS A 793 -8.06 3.19 43.32
CA HIS A 793 -7.16 3.40 44.44
C HIS A 793 -5.71 3.60 43.95
N LEU A 794 -5.17 2.68 43.14
CA LEU A 794 -3.84 2.79 42.54
C LEU A 794 -3.66 4.11 41.78
N ALA A 795 -4.59 4.45 40.88
CA ALA A 795 -4.49 5.69 40.11
C ALA A 795 -4.55 6.93 41.02
N THR A 796 -5.34 6.90 42.09
CA THR A 796 -5.41 8.01 43.06
C THR A 796 -4.11 8.17 43.85
N GLU A 797 -3.49 7.07 44.28
CA GLU A 797 -2.16 7.08 44.93
C GLU A 797 -1.06 7.60 44.01
N MET A 798 -1.16 7.28 42.71
CA MET A 798 -0.25 7.78 41.67
C MET A 798 -0.50 9.26 41.28
N GLY A 799 -1.42 9.95 41.96
CA GLY A 799 -1.64 11.38 41.76
C GLY A 799 -2.63 11.72 40.65
N TYR A 800 -3.45 10.78 40.17
CA TYR A 800 -4.58 11.12 39.31
C TYR A 800 -5.75 11.74 40.12
N GLU A 801 -6.59 12.52 39.44
CA GLU A 801 -7.99 12.72 39.84
C GLU A 801 -8.86 11.76 39.00
N VAL A 802 -9.47 10.77 39.64
CA VAL A 802 -10.14 9.67 38.92
C VAL A 802 -11.65 9.93 38.81
N VAL A 803 -12.17 9.84 37.60
CA VAL A 803 -13.59 9.87 37.27
C VAL A 803 -13.98 8.49 36.73
N VAL A 804 -15.03 7.89 37.28
CA VAL A 804 -15.54 6.58 36.82
C VAL A 804 -16.94 6.78 36.23
N SER A 805 -17.18 6.26 35.03
CA SER A 805 -18.49 6.36 34.38
C SER A 805 -18.65 5.36 33.24
N GLU A 806 -19.85 4.81 33.06
CA GLU A 806 -20.21 4.04 31.87
C GLU A 806 -20.51 4.94 30.64
N GLY A 807 -20.91 6.19 30.91
CA GLY A 807 -21.33 7.16 29.90
C GLY A 807 -22.67 6.84 29.23
N GLN A 808 -22.84 7.32 27.99
CA GLN A 808 -23.95 7.04 27.08
C GLN A 808 -25.32 7.74 27.31
N ALA A 809 -25.79 7.98 28.54
CA ALA A 809 -27.17 8.45 28.79
C ALA A 809 -27.48 9.85 28.23
N ASP A 810 -26.78 10.90 28.69
CA ASP A 810 -26.76 12.23 28.06
C ASP A 810 -25.40 12.45 27.38
N LEU A 811 -25.42 12.52 26.05
CA LEU A 811 -24.22 12.73 25.23
C LEU A 811 -23.62 14.12 25.39
N ALA A 812 -24.42 15.16 25.63
CA ALA A 812 -23.96 16.53 25.81
C ALA A 812 -23.38 16.75 27.21
N GLN A 813 -23.93 16.13 28.25
CA GLN A 813 -23.29 16.09 29.57
C GLN A 813 -22.00 15.27 29.51
N PHE A 814 -22.05 14.06 28.94
CA PHE A 814 -20.90 13.15 28.95
C PHE A 814 -19.72 13.65 28.12
N SER A 815 -19.95 14.27 26.96
CA SER A 815 -18.88 14.89 26.16
C SER A 815 -18.12 15.99 26.92
N ARG A 816 -18.77 16.72 27.83
CA ARG A 816 -18.10 17.68 28.73
C ARG A 816 -17.26 17.00 29.78
N VAL A 817 -17.72 15.88 30.35
CA VAL A 817 -16.92 15.05 31.27
C VAL A 817 -15.68 14.53 30.56
N VAL A 818 -15.84 13.93 29.37
CA VAL A 818 -14.71 13.41 28.58
C VAL A 818 -13.73 14.52 28.20
N ASN A 819 -14.22 15.67 27.69
CA ASN A 819 -13.35 16.81 27.35
C ASN A 819 -12.62 17.41 28.56
N SER A 820 -13.12 17.17 29.77
CA SER A 820 -12.50 17.66 31.00
C SER A 820 -11.32 16.80 31.49
N CYS A 821 -11.07 15.64 30.87
CA CYS A 821 -10.03 14.68 31.27
C CYS A 821 -8.78 14.73 30.39
N ASP A 822 -7.64 14.35 30.97
CA ASP A 822 -6.32 14.33 30.33
C ASP A 822 -5.92 12.90 29.87
N VAL A 823 -6.46 11.90 30.57
CA VAL A 823 -6.32 10.48 30.25
C VAL A 823 -7.71 9.84 30.23
N MET A 824 -7.95 8.92 29.31
CA MET A 824 -9.15 8.08 29.27
C MET A 824 -8.73 6.62 29.11
N MET A 825 -9.31 5.71 29.89
CA MET A 825 -9.05 4.28 29.81
C MET A 825 -10.34 3.46 29.76
N GLY A 826 -10.26 2.25 29.20
CA GLY A 826 -11.38 1.31 29.21
C GLY A 826 -11.10 0.04 28.40
N VAL A 827 -11.94 -0.98 28.60
CA VAL A 827 -11.86 -2.23 27.83
C VAL A 827 -12.38 -2.04 26.42
N HIS A 828 -11.70 -2.64 25.43
CA HIS A 828 -12.01 -2.56 24.01
C HIS A 828 -13.51 -2.75 23.71
N GLY A 829 -14.14 -1.70 23.17
CA GLY A 829 -15.56 -1.68 22.85
C GLY A 829 -16.07 -0.26 22.60
N ALA A 830 -17.38 -0.16 22.36
CA ALA A 830 -18.00 1.07 21.89
C ALA A 830 -17.88 2.26 22.86
N GLY A 831 -17.71 2.03 24.16
CA GLY A 831 -17.47 3.10 25.14
C GLY A 831 -16.23 3.96 24.83
N LEU A 832 -15.20 3.38 24.20
CA LEU A 832 -13.99 4.11 23.82
C LEU A 832 -14.19 5.09 22.65
N THR A 833 -15.29 4.98 21.89
CA THR A 833 -15.63 5.91 20.78
C THR A 833 -15.69 7.37 21.24
N ASN A 834 -15.89 7.60 22.55
CA ASN A 834 -15.89 8.94 23.15
C ASN A 834 -14.54 9.68 23.05
N ILE A 835 -13.45 9.05 22.57
CA ILE A 835 -12.19 9.75 22.27
C ILE A 835 -12.36 10.97 21.35
N VAL A 836 -13.40 11.01 20.52
CA VAL A 836 -13.76 12.16 19.67
C VAL A 836 -14.05 13.47 20.45
N PHE A 837 -14.19 13.39 21.77
CA PHE A 837 -14.41 14.52 22.68
C PHE A 837 -13.19 14.91 23.51
N LEU A 838 -12.12 14.10 23.49
CA LEU A 838 -10.90 14.40 24.23
C LEU A 838 -10.22 15.66 23.68
N PRO A 839 -9.54 16.46 24.53
CA PRO A 839 -8.62 17.48 24.06
C PRO A 839 -7.44 16.84 23.31
N THR A 840 -6.81 17.57 22.39
CA THR A 840 -5.57 17.10 21.74
C THR A 840 -4.48 16.86 22.79
N ASN A 841 -3.52 15.98 22.46
CA ASN A 841 -2.48 15.49 23.37
C ASN A 841 -2.94 14.67 24.58
N ALA A 842 -4.25 14.45 24.78
CA ALA A 842 -4.75 13.50 25.78
C ALA A 842 -4.33 12.07 25.47
N VAL A 843 -4.27 11.23 26.50
CA VAL A 843 -3.84 9.83 26.41
C VAL A 843 -5.05 8.89 26.43
N LEU A 844 -5.19 8.05 25.41
CA LEU A 844 -6.06 6.87 25.44
C LEU A 844 -5.25 5.66 25.94
N ILE A 845 -5.73 5.00 27.00
CA ILE A 845 -5.25 3.68 27.43
C ILE A 845 -6.30 2.63 27.05
N GLN A 846 -6.02 1.85 26.02
CA GLN A 846 -6.89 0.77 25.58
C GLN A 846 -6.52 -0.55 26.28
N ILE A 847 -7.46 -1.09 27.06
CA ILE A 847 -7.34 -2.44 27.61
C ILE A 847 -7.87 -3.44 26.57
N VAL A 848 -6.98 -4.28 26.04
CA VAL A 848 -7.30 -5.27 24.99
C VAL A 848 -7.62 -6.61 25.65
N PRO A 849 -8.84 -7.17 25.47
CA PRO A 849 -9.20 -8.47 26.04
C PRO A 849 -8.37 -9.61 25.46
N TRP A 850 -8.26 -10.72 26.20
CA TRP A 850 -7.64 -11.95 25.72
C TRP A 850 -8.37 -12.49 24.47
N GLY A 851 -7.65 -13.21 23.59
CA GLY A 851 -8.19 -13.80 22.37
C GLY A 851 -7.65 -13.25 21.04
N GLY A 852 -6.54 -12.51 21.05
CA GLY A 852 -5.86 -12.06 19.82
C GLY A 852 -6.56 -10.91 19.08
N LEU A 853 -7.05 -9.92 19.85
CA LEU A 853 -7.84 -8.79 19.36
C LEU A 853 -7.02 -7.57 18.92
N ASN A 854 -5.68 -7.65 18.90
CA ASN A 854 -4.78 -6.53 18.64
C ASN A 854 -5.02 -5.87 17.26
N TRP A 855 -5.48 -6.64 16.26
CA TRP A 855 -5.89 -6.10 14.95
C TRP A 855 -7.11 -5.17 15.05
N ALA A 856 -8.06 -5.49 15.93
CA ALA A 856 -9.26 -4.69 16.16
C ALA A 856 -8.95 -3.49 17.06
N ALA A 857 -8.10 -3.66 18.08
CA ALA A 857 -7.56 -2.57 18.89
C ALA A 857 -6.93 -1.49 17.99
N ARG A 858 -6.02 -1.92 17.10
CA ARG A 858 -5.33 -1.00 16.20
C ARG A 858 -6.26 -0.24 15.26
N ILE A 859 -7.10 -0.97 14.50
CA ILE A 859 -7.95 -0.38 13.45
C ILE A 859 -9.06 0.49 14.07
N CYS A 860 -9.62 0.12 15.21
CA CYS A 860 -10.74 0.85 15.81
C CYS A 860 -10.30 2.05 16.67
N PHE A 861 -9.09 2.05 17.24
CA PHE A 861 -8.68 3.05 18.23
C PHE A 861 -7.22 3.52 18.18
N GLU A 862 -6.22 2.69 17.87
CA GLU A 862 -4.83 3.17 17.75
C GLU A 862 -4.64 4.12 16.56
N GLU A 863 -5.01 3.68 15.35
CA GLU A 863 -4.89 4.46 14.12
C GLU A 863 -5.75 5.75 14.23
N PRO A 864 -7.05 5.69 14.62
CA PRO A 864 -7.88 6.87 14.87
C PRO A 864 -7.35 7.83 15.94
N SER A 865 -6.74 7.34 17.03
CA SER A 865 -6.17 8.21 18.07
C SER A 865 -5.06 9.09 17.50
N LYS A 866 -4.20 8.53 16.65
CA LYS A 866 -3.11 9.29 15.99
C LYS A 866 -3.67 10.34 15.03
N GLU A 867 -4.71 10.01 14.26
CA GLU A 867 -5.40 10.95 13.38
C GLU A 867 -6.07 12.11 14.16
N MET A 868 -6.61 11.85 15.34
CA MET A 868 -7.19 12.85 16.25
C MET A 868 -6.15 13.66 17.06
N LYS A 869 -4.84 13.43 16.87
CA LYS A 869 -3.73 14.01 17.67
C LYS A 869 -3.81 13.67 19.16
N LEU A 870 -4.22 12.43 19.46
CA LEU A 870 -4.17 11.83 20.79
C LEU A 870 -2.93 10.93 20.92
N LYS A 871 -2.50 10.71 22.15
CA LYS A 871 -1.45 9.75 22.52
C LYS A 871 -2.13 8.40 22.83
N TYR A 872 -1.55 7.29 22.41
CA TYR A 872 -2.15 5.95 22.57
C TYR A 872 -1.22 5.04 23.37
N LEU A 873 -1.80 4.30 24.32
CA LEU A 873 -1.18 3.20 25.05
C LEU A 873 -2.07 1.97 24.97
N GLU A 874 -1.47 0.82 24.68
CA GLU A 874 -2.14 -0.48 24.70
C GLU A 874 -1.75 -1.26 25.95
N TYR A 875 -2.72 -1.91 26.58
CA TYR A 875 -2.48 -2.94 27.58
C TYR A 875 -3.26 -4.20 27.20
N SER A 876 -2.54 -5.19 26.64
CA SER A 876 -3.08 -6.52 26.41
C SER A 876 -3.07 -7.32 27.71
N ILE A 877 -4.22 -7.83 28.13
CA ILE A 877 -4.36 -8.61 29.36
C ILE A 877 -3.84 -10.05 29.17
N SER A 878 -3.41 -10.71 30.24
CA SER A 878 -3.04 -12.13 30.23
C SER A 878 -4.25 -13.05 30.47
N GLU A 879 -4.03 -14.37 30.41
CA GLU A 879 -5.04 -15.37 30.75
C GLU A 879 -5.55 -15.21 32.18
N GLU A 880 -4.67 -14.90 33.14
CA GLU A 880 -4.97 -14.74 34.57
C GLU A 880 -5.82 -13.50 34.87
N GLU A 881 -5.74 -12.48 34.02
CA GLU A 881 -6.54 -11.26 34.10
C GLU A 881 -7.92 -11.42 33.44
N SER A 882 -8.16 -12.54 32.76
CA SER A 882 -9.39 -12.84 32.03
C SER A 882 -10.33 -13.74 32.82
N THR A 883 -11.59 -13.36 33.02
CA THR A 883 -12.57 -14.25 33.67
C THR A 883 -12.91 -15.50 32.85
N VAL A 884 -12.43 -15.60 31.61
CA VAL A 884 -12.53 -16.81 30.77
C VAL A 884 -11.78 -18.00 31.42
N ILE A 885 -10.75 -17.74 32.23
CA ILE A 885 -9.97 -18.77 32.94
C ILE A 885 -10.78 -19.58 33.97
N GLY A 886 -11.89 -19.02 34.45
CA GLY A 886 -12.84 -19.73 35.32
C GLY A 886 -13.97 -20.46 34.57
N GLN A 887 -14.05 -20.30 33.24
CA GLN A 887 -15.18 -20.79 32.42
C GLN A 887 -14.80 -21.98 31.53
N TYR A 888 -13.52 -22.13 31.18
CA TYR A 888 -13.01 -23.21 30.35
C TYR A 888 -11.81 -23.87 31.03
N MET A 889 -11.67 -25.18 30.87
CA MET A 889 -10.48 -25.89 31.35
C MET A 889 -9.23 -25.37 30.62
N ARG A 890 -8.08 -25.26 31.29
CA ARG A 890 -6.81 -24.79 30.67
C ARG A 890 -6.35 -25.61 29.45
N ASN A 891 -6.85 -26.84 29.28
CA ASN A 891 -6.54 -27.67 28.12
C ASN A 891 -7.49 -27.43 26.92
N HIS A 892 -8.50 -26.58 27.04
CA HIS A 892 -9.50 -26.26 26.03
C HIS A 892 -8.90 -25.43 24.88
N SER A 893 -9.51 -25.50 23.69
CA SER A 893 -9.05 -24.78 22.49
C SER A 893 -8.98 -23.27 22.69
N VAL A 894 -9.86 -22.70 23.53
CA VAL A 894 -9.87 -21.27 23.92
C VAL A 894 -8.52 -20.78 24.46
N PHE A 895 -7.70 -21.64 25.07
CA PHE A 895 -6.34 -21.34 25.53
C PHE A 895 -5.26 -21.94 24.64
N LYS A 896 -5.41 -23.20 24.20
CA LYS A 896 -4.40 -23.90 23.39
C LYS A 896 -4.26 -23.40 21.95
N ASP A 897 -5.37 -23.03 21.31
CA ASP A 897 -5.40 -22.40 19.98
C ASP A 897 -6.57 -21.40 19.93
N PRO A 898 -6.41 -20.18 20.50
CA PRO A 898 -7.42 -19.12 20.40
C PRO A 898 -7.74 -18.77 18.94
N GLY A 899 -6.80 -19.03 18.02
CA GLY A 899 -6.98 -18.89 16.58
C GLY A 899 -8.02 -19.84 15.99
N SER A 900 -8.24 -21.02 16.57
CA SER A 900 -9.30 -21.96 16.17
C SER A 900 -10.70 -21.35 16.37
N ILE A 901 -10.93 -20.65 17.49
CA ILE A 901 -12.19 -19.96 17.78
C ILE A 901 -12.41 -18.82 16.76
N ARG A 902 -11.34 -18.09 16.39
CA ARG A 902 -11.41 -17.07 15.33
C ARG A 902 -11.74 -17.66 13.95
N LYS A 903 -11.25 -18.86 13.63
CA LYS A 903 -11.56 -19.56 12.36
C LYS A 903 -13.04 -19.98 12.26
N GLN A 904 -13.73 -20.14 13.38
CA GLN A 904 -15.19 -20.40 13.41
C GLN A 904 -16.04 -19.15 13.08
N GLY A 905 -15.41 -17.98 12.93
CA GLY A 905 -16.04 -16.74 12.50
C GLY A 905 -16.25 -15.73 13.64
N TRP A 906 -16.73 -14.55 13.26
CA TRP A 906 -16.89 -13.41 14.17
C TRP A 906 -17.76 -13.72 15.39
N ASN A 907 -18.87 -14.45 15.21
CA ASN A 907 -19.81 -14.73 16.29
C ASN A 907 -19.20 -15.60 17.39
N ALA A 908 -18.42 -16.64 17.05
CA ALA A 908 -17.72 -17.48 18.03
C ALA A 908 -16.64 -16.69 18.79
N LEU A 909 -15.84 -15.89 18.08
CA LEU A 909 -14.85 -15.00 18.69
C LEU A 909 -15.50 -13.97 19.61
N LYS A 910 -16.61 -13.35 19.18
CA LYS A 910 -17.35 -12.36 19.96
C LYS A 910 -17.95 -13.00 21.21
N GLU A 911 -18.59 -14.15 21.09
CA GLU A 911 -19.22 -14.85 22.22
C GLU A 911 -18.18 -15.16 23.31
N VAL A 912 -17.06 -15.78 22.95
CA VAL A 912 -16.03 -16.19 23.92
C VAL A 912 -15.24 -14.99 24.45
N PHE A 913 -14.68 -14.16 23.57
CA PHE A 913 -13.67 -13.16 23.93
C PHE A 913 -14.22 -11.74 24.11
N LEU A 914 -15.49 -11.46 23.75
CA LEU A 914 -16.10 -10.13 23.92
C LEU A 914 -17.38 -10.15 24.77
N ASP A 915 -18.15 -11.23 24.79
CA ASP A 915 -19.41 -11.27 25.56
C ASP A 915 -19.22 -11.98 26.91
N LYS A 916 -18.54 -13.12 26.93
CA LYS A 916 -18.28 -13.93 28.15
C LYS A 916 -17.05 -13.50 28.94
N GLN A 917 -16.28 -12.54 28.47
CA GLN A 917 -15.04 -12.08 29.10
C GLN A 917 -15.22 -10.76 29.86
N ASP A 918 -14.89 -10.79 31.15
CA ASP A 918 -14.64 -9.62 32.00
C ASP A 918 -13.14 -9.60 32.41
N VAL A 919 -12.69 -8.47 32.95
CA VAL A 919 -11.26 -8.17 33.17
C VAL A 919 -10.98 -7.90 34.65
N ASN A 920 -10.01 -8.61 35.22
CA ASN A 920 -9.44 -8.36 36.53
C ASN A 920 -7.98 -7.92 36.34
N LEU A 921 -7.70 -6.61 36.34
CA LEU A 921 -6.37 -6.10 36.00
C LEU A 921 -5.32 -6.43 37.07
N ASP A 922 -4.18 -6.99 36.66
CA ASP A 922 -3.00 -7.09 37.51
C ASP A 922 -2.40 -5.69 37.70
N LEU A 923 -2.64 -5.12 38.87
CA LEU A 923 -2.18 -3.78 39.24
C LEU A 923 -0.66 -3.63 39.21
N ARG A 924 0.11 -4.70 39.41
CA ARG A 924 1.59 -4.66 39.34
C ARG A 924 2.06 -4.50 37.90
N ARG A 925 1.43 -5.22 36.96
CA ARG A 925 1.69 -5.11 35.52
C ARG A 925 1.08 -3.86 34.88
N PHE A 926 -0.05 -3.38 35.41
CA PHE A 926 -0.73 -2.19 34.90
C PHE A 926 -0.11 -0.87 35.39
N LYS A 927 0.50 -0.83 36.59
CA LYS A 927 1.12 0.38 37.15
C LYS A 927 2.10 1.09 36.18
N PRO A 928 3.05 0.41 35.50
CA PRO A 928 3.92 1.07 34.52
C PRO A 928 3.19 1.76 33.35
N VAL A 929 1.98 1.31 32.98
CA VAL A 929 1.17 1.96 31.95
C VAL A 929 0.58 3.28 32.47
N LEU A 930 0.15 3.32 33.72
CA LEU A 930 -0.30 4.54 34.39
C LEU A 930 0.86 5.52 34.61
N GLU A 931 2.07 5.04 34.92
CA GLU A 931 3.29 5.85 35.01
C GLU A 931 3.61 6.48 33.64
N ARG A 932 3.63 5.66 32.57
CA ARG A 932 3.85 6.15 31.20
C ARG A 932 2.78 7.15 30.75
N ALA A 933 1.52 6.97 31.14
CA ALA A 933 0.47 7.94 30.87
C ALA A 933 0.71 9.28 31.59
N LEU A 934 1.23 9.29 32.82
CA LEU A 934 1.64 10.53 33.50
C LEU A 934 2.77 11.24 32.72
N GLU A 935 3.82 10.52 32.30
CA GLU A 935 4.90 11.10 31.49
C GLU A 935 4.37 11.73 30.20
N LEU A 936 3.48 11.03 29.50
CA LEU A 936 2.86 11.50 28.27
C LEU A 936 1.95 12.71 28.48
N VAL A 937 1.33 12.91 29.64
CA VAL A 937 0.62 14.16 29.97
C VAL A 937 1.60 15.29 30.29
N HIS A 938 2.66 15.04 31.05
CA HIS A 938 3.59 16.08 31.52
C HIS A 938 4.59 16.59 30.46
N THR A 939 4.81 15.86 29.37
CA THR A 939 5.75 16.22 28.28
C THR A 939 5.43 17.53 27.53
N HIS A 940 4.37 18.27 27.89
CA HIS A 940 4.04 19.59 27.34
C HIS A 940 4.05 20.70 28.42
N SER A 941 4.88 20.53 29.45
CA SER A 941 5.03 21.46 30.60
C SER A 941 6.40 22.16 30.65
N ARG A 942 7.16 22.13 29.56
CA ARG A 942 8.50 22.73 29.40
C ARG A 942 8.60 23.36 28.02
#